data_AF-A0A5B1LKR4-F1
#
_entry.id   AF-A0A5B1LKR4-F1
#
_cell.length_a   1.000
_cell.length_b   1.000
_cell.length_c   1.000
_cell.angle_alpha   90.00
_cell.angle_beta   90.00
_cell.angle_gamma   90.00
#
_symmetry.space_group_name_H-M   'P 1'
#
loop_
_entity.id
_entity.type
_entity.pdbx_description
1 polymer ?
#
loop_
_entity_poly.entity_id
_entity_poly.type
_entity_poly.pdbx_seq_one_letter_code
_entity_poly.pdbx_strand_id
1 'polypeptide(L)'
;MRRTSVLSAAALLASALAIPWAASTADAAAGPSDKRSAPAVTTPGVNGQIAFQTIRDGLWAVYLMNADGTGQTRLTTGGAGLDTPPSDDYGPAFSPDGDWVLFTSERDGNEEIYIVSSQGGTETRLTYNAADDEQASFSPDGQFITFVSNRSGASEVYRMTIGGNNTRRLTDSSGVNDSPSYSPDGRRIIFTSTRDGNREIYSMGFDGTDQTRITTSAGGDYEPSYSPNGSQVVFYSDRDGDADIYRMNPDGSNVTHLSLDPGADYAPSYSPDGLQITYSSFRSGDYEVWRMNTNGGSAVRLTTSPGYDDWSSWGPKYTECQGLAATITGTSGADTLTGTPGPDVIAGLGGNDTIRGLEGPDTICGGSGVDTVSYDDHEGDVSANLTGGVGDDGSAEDGPAGARDSIGKDVENLSGGWGSDTLTGNSLANEIDGGSAGRNALTGGAGNDSIKGGNDDDSIDAGPGDDYAVGYGGDDTISLGDGDDSAVGYGGDDTIKGGEGDDTLDGHDGDDTLIGGGESDWLTGGTGGDALIGGGGNDTVGYTYYHSGGVVASIGAGTGDDGNRIDGPVGERDTIRGSVENLHGSVGNDTLTGNAADNYIDGDFGADSLFGLGGADRLIANDGVKDTKLDCGADDDYSAVRDTVGVTDPAASSCGPLGNPPARQTRPTFL
;
A
#
# COMPACT_ATOMS: atom_id res chain seq x y z
N MET A 1 47.44 -54.82 -29.60
CA MET A 1 46.49 -54.40 -30.65
C MET A 1 45.76 -53.15 -30.15
N ARG A 2 45.73 -52.09 -30.99
CA ARG A 2 44.84 -50.89 -31.07
C ARG A 2 43.84 -50.63 -29.91
N ARG A 3 43.55 -49.42 -29.41
CA ARG A 3 43.76 -47.98 -29.77
C ARG A 3 43.27 -47.17 -28.53
N THR A 4 44.05 -46.24 -27.94
CA THR A 4 43.97 -44.74 -28.00
C THR A 4 42.59 -44.13 -27.67
N SER A 5 42.42 -43.05 -26.87
CA SER A 5 43.36 -41.94 -26.55
C SER A 5 42.85 -41.04 -25.40
N VAL A 6 43.80 -40.30 -24.82
CA VAL A 6 43.78 -39.36 -23.67
C VAL A 6 43.92 -37.92 -24.18
N LEU A 7 43.54 -36.90 -23.38
CA LEU A 7 44.32 -35.66 -23.29
C LEU A 7 44.29 -35.06 -21.86
N SER A 8 45.48 -34.67 -21.38
CA SER A 8 45.80 -34.12 -20.06
C SER A 8 46.40 -32.71 -20.17
N ALA A 9 46.39 -32.02 -19.04
CA ALA A 9 46.79 -30.63 -18.79
C ALA A 9 48.29 -30.39 -18.52
N ALA A 10 48.61 -29.07 -18.47
CA ALA A 10 49.56 -28.37 -17.59
C ALA A 10 51.04 -28.09 -18.02
N ALA A 11 51.30 -26.78 -18.21
CA ALA A 11 52.20 -25.89 -17.42
C ALA A 11 53.75 -25.80 -17.63
N LEU A 12 54.17 -24.58 -18.02
CA LEU A 12 55.13 -23.62 -17.38
C LEU A 12 56.68 -23.58 -17.57
N LEU A 13 57.16 -22.31 -17.49
CA LEU A 13 58.51 -21.68 -17.34
C LEU A 13 59.36 -21.44 -18.61
N ALA A 14 60.19 -20.40 -18.75
CA ALA A 14 60.36 -19.00 -18.28
C ALA A 14 61.71 -18.50 -18.83
N SER A 15 61.90 -17.24 -19.23
CA SER A 15 63.20 -16.54 -19.20
C SER A 15 63.08 -15.02 -19.38
N ALA A 16 63.90 -14.27 -18.63
CA ALA A 16 63.93 -12.80 -18.49
C ALA A 16 65.16 -12.17 -19.16
N LEU A 17 65.19 -10.84 -19.36
CA LEU A 17 66.39 -9.98 -19.18
C LEU A 17 66.06 -8.46 -19.28
N ALA A 18 66.74 -7.68 -18.44
CA ALA A 18 66.52 -6.28 -18.02
C ALA A 18 67.41 -5.24 -18.72
N ILE A 19 67.10 -3.91 -18.64
CA ILE A 19 68.04 -2.75 -18.43
C ILE A 19 67.25 -1.46 -17.91
N PRO A 20 67.82 -0.26 -17.54
CA PRO A 20 67.88 0.28 -16.17
C PRO A 20 67.43 1.77 -15.96
N TRP A 21 67.83 2.35 -14.80
CA TRP A 21 67.49 3.58 -14.05
C TRP A 21 67.87 5.02 -14.54
N ALA A 22 67.10 6.01 -14.02
CA ALA A 22 67.45 7.29 -13.33
C ALA A 22 67.28 8.71 -13.98
N ALA A 23 66.33 9.47 -13.36
CA ALA A 23 66.37 10.83 -12.76
C ALA A 23 66.37 12.18 -13.58
N SER A 24 65.31 13.00 -13.38
CA SER A 24 65.25 14.31 -12.66
C SER A 24 64.40 15.43 -13.30
N THR A 25 63.44 15.97 -12.50
CA THR A 25 62.89 17.36 -12.33
C THR A 25 62.61 18.25 -13.56
N ALA A 26 61.52 19.02 -13.74
CA ALA A 26 60.38 19.43 -12.91
C ALA A 26 59.25 20.02 -13.79
N ASP A 27 58.01 19.83 -13.32
CA ASP A 27 56.73 20.56 -13.46
C ASP A 27 56.12 21.06 -14.80
N ALA A 28 54.82 20.73 -14.86
CA ALA A 28 53.66 21.42 -15.45
C ALA A 28 53.42 21.33 -16.98
N ALA A 29 52.77 20.24 -17.39
CA ALA A 29 51.70 20.28 -18.41
C ALA A 29 50.85 19.00 -18.31
N ALA A 30 49.56 19.15 -18.01
CA ALA A 30 48.60 18.06 -17.95
C ALA A 30 48.27 17.52 -19.35
N GLY A 31 48.30 16.20 -19.48
CA GLY A 31 47.70 15.41 -20.57
C GLY A 31 48.37 14.04 -20.71
N PRO A 32 47.72 13.01 -21.29
CA PRO A 32 46.29 12.81 -21.55
C PRO A 32 45.74 11.67 -20.67
N SER A 33 44.69 11.92 -19.88
CA SER A 33 44.01 10.85 -19.17
C SER A 33 43.04 10.12 -20.11
N ASP A 34 43.30 8.82 -20.22
CA ASP A 34 42.43 7.70 -20.49
C ASP A 34 40.95 7.97 -20.80
N LYS A 35 40.50 7.24 -21.82
CA LYS A 35 39.10 6.93 -22.12
C LYS A 35 38.43 6.26 -20.92
N ARG A 36 37.99 7.06 -19.94
CA ARG A 36 36.73 6.80 -19.25
C ARG A 36 35.68 7.51 -20.07
N SER A 37 34.80 6.73 -20.71
CA SER A 37 33.52 7.28 -21.15
C SER A 37 32.94 8.02 -19.95
N ALA A 38 32.70 9.32 -20.11
CA ALA A 38 31.95 10.07 -19.12
C ALA A 38 30.63 9.30 -18.87
N PRO A 39 30.12 9.26 -17.63
CA PRO A 39 28.74 8.85 -17.43
C PRO A 39 27.90 9.70 -18.39
N ALA A 40 26.96 9.07 -19.09
CA ALA A 40 26.03 9.79 -19.93
C ALA A 40 25.48 10.95 -19.11
N VAL A 41 25.66 12.17 -19.60
CA VAL A 41 24.99 13.34 -19.03
C VAL A 41 23.50 13.05 -19.24
N THR A 42 22.81 12.64 -18.18
CA THR A 42 21.35 12.61 -18.19
C THR A 42 20.91 14.03 -18.49
N THR A 43 20.33 14.23 -19.67
CA THR A 43 19.83 15.52 -20.09
C THR A 43 18.44 15.66 -19.47
N PRO A 44 18.16 16.69 -18.66
CA PRO A 44 16.80 16.90 -18.14
C PRO A 44 15.79 17.05 -19.30
N GLY A 45 14.62 16.39 -19.20
CA GLY A 45 13.52 16.48 -20.19
C GLY A 45 13.57 15.53 -21.41
N VAL A 46 13.85 14.24 -21.21
CA VAL A 46 13.74 13.18 -22.25
C VAL A 46 12.74 12.06 -21.92
N ASN A 47 12.02 12.16 -20.80
CA ASN A 47 11.13 11.10 -20.32
C ASN A 47 9.66 11.47 -20.60
N GLY A 48 8.86 10.48 -21.04
CA GLY A 48 7.46 10.63 -21.45
C GLY A 48 7.28 10.89 -22.95
N GLN A 49 6.32 10.21 -23.57
CA GLN A 49 5.89 10.52 -24.94
C GLN A 49 5.07 11.82 -24.95
N ILE A 50 5.14 12.57 -26.04
CA ILE A 50 4.27 13.73 -26.26
C ILE A 50 3.20 13.32 -27.27
N ALA A 51 1.94 13.46 -26.88
CA ALA A 51 0.81 13.37 -27.78
C ALA A 51 0.50 14.77 -28.29
N PHE A 52 0.21 14.90 -29.58
CA PHE A 52 -0.12 16.18 -30.18
C PHE A 52 -1.04 15.96 -31.38
N GLN A 53 -1.77 17.00 -31.77
CA GLN A 53 -2.64 16.95 -32.96
C GLN A 53 -1.93 17.54 -34.17
N THR A 54 -2.22 17.00 -35.35
CA THR A 54 -1.62 17.46 -36.60
C THR A 54 -2.52 17.23 -37.80
N ILE A 55 -2.48 18.16 -38.77
CA ILE A 55 -3.15 18.04 -40.08
C ILE A 55 -2.20 17.66 -41.22
N ARG A 56 -0.99 17.16 -40.91
CA ARG A 56 0.05 16.85 -41.92
C ARG A 56 -0.38 15.90 -43.05
N ASP A 57 -1.41 15.08 -42.82
CA ASP A 57 -1.95 14.14 -43.82
C ASP A 57 -3.28 14.59 -44.43
N GLY A 58 -3.71 15.83 -44.17
CA GLY A 58 -4.93 16.42 -44.72
C GLY A 58 -6.20 16.18 -43.90
N LEU A 59 -6.10 15.55 -42.73
CA LEU A 59 -7.13 15.41 -41.69
C LEU A 59 -6.47 15.60 -40.32
N TRP A 60 -7.17 16.21 -39.36
CA TRP A 60 -6.64 16.29 -38.00
C TRP A 60 -6.60 14.91 -37.37
N ALA A 61 -5.44 14.53 -36.84
CA ALA A 61 -5.25 13.27 -36.15
C ALA A 61 -4.28 13.44 -34.98
N VAL A 62 -4.39 12.53 -34.00
CA VAL A 62 -3.47 12.48 -32.87
C VAL A 62 -2.24 11.66 -33.26
N TYR A 63 -1.08 12.21 -32.93
CA TYR A 63 0.24 11.61 -33.12
C TYR A 63 0.98 11.53 -31.79
N LEU A 64 1.89 10.57 -31.68
CA LEU A 64 2.84 10.44 -30.59
C LEU A 64 4.25 10.76 -31.09
N MET A 65 5.08 11.31 -30.22
CA MET A 65 6.52 11.47 -30.44
C MET A 65 7.31 11.31 -29.15
N ASN A 66 8.61 11.05 -29.27
CA ASN A 66 9.51 11.13 -28.13
C ASN A 66 9.65 12.60 -27.67
N ALA A 67 10.03 12.81 -26.41
CA ALA A 67 10.28 14.12 -25.83
C ALA A 67 11.28 15.00 -26.62
N ASP A 68 12.17 14.38 -27.40
CA ASP A 68 13.14 15.06 -28.26
C ASP A 68 12.63 15.36 -29.69
N GLY A 69 11.36 15.06 -29.97
CA GLY A 69 10.70 15.26 -31.27
C GLY A 69 10.89 14.11 -32.26
N THR A 70 11.68 13.09 -31.92
CA THR A 70 11.90 11.92 -32.79
C THR A 70 10.76 10.90 -32.68
N GLY A 71 10.76 9.89 -33.56
CA GLY A 71 9.84 8.75 -33.43
C GLY A 71 8.37 9.07 -33.66
N GLN A 72 8.05 10.09 -34.47
CA GLN A 72 6.68 10.53 -34.66
C GLN A 72 5.81 9.45 -35.34
N THR A 73 4.74 9.01 -34.69
CA THR A 73 3.83 7.96 -35.17
C THR A 73 2.37 8.39 -35.03
N ARG A 74 1.55 8.00 -36.01
CA ARG A 74 0.10 8.28 -35.96
C ARG A 74 -0.57 7.34 -34.96
N LEU A 75 -1.38 7.89 -34.06
CA LEU A 75 -2.12 7.13 -33.06
C LEU A 75 -3.56 6.87 -33.52
N THR A 76 -4.28 7.92 -33.95
CA THR A 76 -5.70 7.81 -34.31
C THR A 76 -5.92 7.79 -35.81
N THR A 77 -7.04 7.17 -36.21
CA THR A 77 -7.39 6.97 -37.62
C THR A 77 -8.14 8.15 -38.25
N GLY A 78 -8.68 9.10 -37.48
CA GLY A 78 -9.53 10.19 -38.01
C GLY A 78 -10.80 9.65 -38.67
N GLY A 79 -11.37 8.57 -38.13
CA GLY A 79 -12.51 7.86 -38.72
C GLY A 79 -12.23 7.15 -40.05
N ALA A 80 -10.99 7.15 -40.56
CA ALA A 80 -10.64 6.53 -41.83
C ALA A 80 -10.78 5.00 -41.78
N GLY A 81 -11.66 4.44 -42.62
CA GLY A 81 -11.90 3.00 -42.71
C GLY A 81 -13.12 2.50 -41.92
N LEU A 82 -13.87 3.41 -41.29
CA LEU A 82 -15.19 3.14 -40.73
C LEU A 82 -16.29 3.38 -41.78
N ASP A 83 -17.52 2.91 -41.51
CA ASP A 83 -18.71 3.20 -42.34
C ASP A 83 -19.16 4.68 -42.27
N THR A 84 -18.37 5.54 -41.60
CA THR A 84 -18.55 6.98 -41.48
C THR A 84 -17.53 7.76 -42.33
N PRO A 85 -17.85 9.00 -42.76
CA PRO A 85 -16.87 9.87 -43.41
C PRO A 85 -15.65 10.12 -42.51
N PRO A 86 -14.44 10.33 -43.08
CA PRO A 86 -13.30 10.77 -42.30
C PRO A 86 -13.61 12.08 -41.56
N SER A 87 -13.11 12.19 -40.34
CA SER A 87 -13.35 13.32 -39.43
C SER A 87 -12.06 13.74 -38.74
N ASP A 88 -12.14 14.87 -38.05
CA ASP A 88 -11.04 15.44 -37.29
C ASP A 88 -10.99 14.86 -35.86
N ASP A 89 -9.79 14.47 -35.43
CA ASP A 89 -9.47 14.09 -34.04
C ASP A 89 -8.48 15.12 -33.45
N TYR A 90 -8.78 15.65 -32.25
CA TYR A 90 -8.01 16.73 -31.62
C TYR A 90 -8.06 16.71 -30.09
N GLY A 91 -7.25 17.56 -29.44
CA GLY A 91 -7.16 17.73 -27.99
C GLY A 91 -6.75 16.46 -27.23
N PRO A 92 -5.58 15.86 -27.52
CA PRO A 92 -5.16 14.64 -26.85
C PRO A 92 -4.81 14.87 -25.37
N ALA A 93 -5.11 13.91 -24.50
CA ALA A 93 -4.70 13.92 -23.10
C ALA A 93 -4.32 12.51 -22.62
N PHE A 94 -3.13 12.36 -22.06
CA PHE A 94 -2.67 11.08 -21.50
C PHE A 94 -3.33 10.74 -20.17
N SER A 95 -3.55 9.45 -19.92
CA SER A 95 -3.84 8.93 -18.59
C SER A 95 -2.62 9.05 -17.67
N PRO A 96 -2.81 9.10 -16.33
CA PRO A 96 -1.71 9.22 -15.37
C PRO A 96 -0.70 8.06 -15.44
N ASP A 97 -1.15 6.87 -15.84
CA ASP A 97 -0.34 5.67 -16.07
C ASP A 97 0.33 5.64 -17.46
N GLY A 98 -0.12 6.47 -18.40
CA GLY A 98 0.40 6.55 -19.77
C GLY A 98 -0.13 5.50 -20.74
N ASP A 99 -1.02 4.61 -20.28
CA ASP A 99 -1.54 3.50 -21.10
C ASP A 99 -2.63 3.94 -22.08
N TRP A 100 -3.28 5.07 -21.81
CA TRP A 100 -4.43 5.56 -22.57
C TRP A 100 -4.26 7.01 -22.98
N VAL A 101 -4.88 7.35 -24.11
CA VAL A 101 -4.98 8.72 -24.62
C VAL A 101 -6.46 9.02 -24.88
N LEU A 102 -6.98 10.04 -24.20
CA LEU A 102 -8.26 10.67 -24.54
C LEU A 102 -8.08 11.61 -25.72
N PHE A 103 -9.12 11.75 -26.53
CA PHE A 103 -9.18 12.74 -27.60
C PHE A 103 -10.63 13.08 -27.93
N THR A 104 -10.83 14.22 -28.56
CA THR A 104 -12.14 14.66 -29.08
C THR A 104 -12.22 14.27 -30.55
N SER A 105 -13.40 13.81 -30.99
CA SER A 105 -13.61 13.41 -32.39
C SER A 105 -15.01 13.76 -32.87
N GLU A 106 -15.09 14.23 -34.12
CA GLU A 106 -16.34 14.65 -34.78
C GLU A 106 -17.02 13.54 -35.61
N ARG A 107 -16.47 12.31 -35.61
CA ARG A 107 -16.90 11.22 -36.52
C ARG A 107 -18.37 10.84 -36.47
N ASP A 108 -19.05 11.18 -35.38
CA ASP A 108 -20.45 10.86 -35.14
C ASP A 108 -21.42 12.03 -35.36
N GLY A 109 -20.92 13.16 -35.89
CA GLY A 109 -21.72 14.32 -36.31
C GLY A 109 -21.79 15.48 -35.31
N ASN A 110 -21.17 15.31 -34.15
CA ASN A 110 -20.89 16.29 -33.09
C ASN A 110 -19.58 15.90 -32.41
N GLU A 111 -19.03 16.79 -31.58
CA GLU A 111 -17.80 16.54 -30.82
C GLU A 111 -18.08 15.57 -29.67
N GLU A 112 -17.33 14.49 -29.59
CA GLU A 112 -17.47 13.47 -28.56
C GLU A 112 -16.10 13.00 -28.06
N ILE A 113 -16.07 12.55 -26.80
CA ILE A 113 -14.86 12.05 -26.15
C ILE A 113 -14.62 10.58 -26.50
N TYR A 114 -13.41 10.28 -26.95
CA TYR A 114 -12.92 8.94 -27.23
C TYR A 114 -11.66 8.64 -26.42
N ILE A 115 -11.39 7.35 -26.27
CA ILE A 115 -10.20 6.81 -25.64
C ILE A 115 -9.57 5.74 -26.52
N VAL A 116 -8.24 5.69 -26.58
CA VAL A 116 -7.46 4.66 -27.28
C VAL A 116 -6.22 4.32 -26.45
N SER A 117 -5.72 3.09 -26.56
CA SER A 117 -4.44 2.74 -25.93
C SER A 117 -3.31 3.57 -26.56
N SER A 118 -2.32 3.97 -25.77
CA SER A 118 -1.12 4.66 -26.24
C SER A 118 -0.29 3.81 -27.23
N GLN A 119 -0.51 2.50 -27.25
CA GLN A 119 0.07 1.57 -28.23
C GLN A 119 -0.76 1.46 -29.53
N GLY A 120 -1.86 2.22 -29.63
CA GLY A 120 -2.85 2.15 -30.70
C GLY A 120 -3.88 1.03 -30.51
N GLY A 121 -4.73 0.82 -31.51
CA GLY A 121 -5.75 -0.23 -31.49
C GLY A 121 -7.17 0.32 -31.59
N THR A 122 -8.10 -0.29 -30.86
CA THR A 122 -9.53 0.05 -30.93
C THR A 122 -9.80 1.39 -30.25
N GLU A 123 -10.33 2.34 -31.00
CA GLU A 123 -10.80 3.64 -30.50
C GLU A 123 -12.22 3.51 -29.95
N THR A 124 -12.42 3.85 -28.67
CA THR A 124 -13.70 3.66 -27.95
C THR A 124 -14.33 5.01 -27.61
N ARG A 125 -15.61 5.19 -27.97
CA ARG A 125 -16.41 6.38 -27.62
C ARG A 125 -16.85 6.31 -26.16
N LEU A 126 -16.77 7.42 -25.42
CA LEU A 126 -17.16 7.52 -24.01
C LEU A 126 -18.45 8.32 -23.79
N THR A 127 -18.68 9.36 -24.59
CA THR A 127 -19.87 10.22 -24.48
C THR A 127 -20.83 9.97 -25.63
N TYR A 128 -22.15 10.04 -25.39
CA TYR A 128 -23.18 9.67 -26.37
C TYR A 128 -24.38 10.62 -26.33
N ASN A 129 -24.26 11.78 -26.96
CA ASN A 129 -25.38 12.73 -26.98
C ASN A 129 -25.34 13.64 -28.22
N ALA A 130 -26.12 14.73 -28.21
CA ALA A 130 -26.23 15.66 -29.33
C ALA A 130 -25.57 17.02 -29.04
N ALA A 131 -24.94 17.15 -27.88
CA ALA A 131 -24.15 18.29 -27.47
C ALA A 131 -22.69 18.06 -27.83
N ASP A 132 -21.91 19.11 -27.94
CA ASP A 132 -20.47 18.99 -28.14
C ASP A 132 -19.82 18.71 -26.79
N ASP A 133 -19.02 17.64 -26.74
CA ASP A 133 -18.21 17.20 -25.60
C ASP A 133 -16.73 17.18 -26.00
N GLU A 134 -15.92 18.03 -25.35
CA GLU A 134 -14.54 18.31 -25.76
C GLU A 134 -13.59 18.52 -24.56
N GLN A 135 -12.30 18.71 -24.85
CA GLN A 135 -11.25 19.10 -23.87
C GLN A 135 -11.21 18.19 -22.62
N ALA A 136 -11.23 16.88 -22.84
CA ALA A 136 -11.21 15.91 -21.75
C ALA A 136 -9.81 15.75 -21.12
N SER A 137 -9.77 15.50 -19.81
CA SER A 137 -8.55 15.24 -19.04
C SER A 137 -8.84 14.27 -17.90
N PHE A 138 -7.87 13.42 -17.57
CA PHE A 138 -7.97 12.47 -16.47
C PHE A 138 -7.79 13.13 -15.10
N SER A 139 -8.45 12.58 -14.08
CA SER A 139 -8.03 12.81 -12.70
C SER A 139 -6.70 12.11 -12.42
N PRO A 140 -5.89 12.59 -11.45
CA PRO A 140 -4.58 12.02 -11.15
C PRO A 140 -4.62 10.55 -10.70
N ASP A 141 -5.73 10.10 -10.12
CA ASP A 141 -5.98 8.72 -9.70
C ASP A 141 -6.45 7.80 -10.84
N GLY A 142 -6.64 8.34 -12.06
CA GLY A 142 -7.12 7.60 -13.23
C GLY A 142 -8.60 7.20 -13.18
N GLN A 143 -9.34 7.51 -12.12
CA GLN A 143 -10.72 7.01 -11.93
C GLN A 143 -11.77 7.84 -12.66
N PHE A 144 -11.50 9.12 -12.88
CA PHE A 144 -12.44 10.09 -13.45
C PHE A 144 -11.87 10.83 -14.64
N ILE A 145 -12.78 11.37 -15.45
CA ILE A 145 -12.49 12.24 -16.57
C ILE A 145 -13.27 13.53 -16.37
N THR A 146 -12.59 14.67 -16.39
CA THR A 146 -13.23 15.98 -16.59
C THR A 146 -13.27 16.34 -18.05
N PHE A 147 -14.33 17.00 -18.49
CA PHE A 147 -14.50 17.43 -19.88
C PHE A 147 -15.45 18.63 -19.94
N VAL A 148 -15.48 19.30 -21.08
CA VAL A 148 -16.36 20.44 -21.33
C VAL A 148 -17.56 19.96 -22.13
N SER A 149 -18.76 20.43 -21.80
CA SER A 149 -19.97 20.11 -22.56
C SER A 149 -20.94 21.27 -22.66
N ASN A 150 -21.51 21.49 -23.84
CA ASN A 150 -22.56 22.48 -24.07
C ASN A 150 -24.00 21.95 -23.85
N ARG A 151 -24.15 20.74 -23.28
CA ARG A 151 -25.47 20.09 -23.06
C ARG A 151 -26.45 20.87 -22.18
N SER A 152 -25.95 21.84 -21.41
CA SER A 152 -26.71 22.76 -20.55
C SER A 152 -27.00 24.13 -21.21
N GLY A 153 -26.62 24.32 -22.46
CA GLY A 153 -26.80 25.56 -23.23
C GLY A 153 -25.52 26.38 -23.35
N ALA A 154 -24.84 26.68 -22.23
CA ALA A 154 -23.47 27.18 -22.22
C ALA A 154 -22.50 26.01 -21.99
N SER A 155 -21.25 26.14 -22.45
CA SER A 155 -20.19 25.17 -22.17
C SER A 155 -19.84 25.20 -20.69
N GLU A 156 -19.87 24.03 -20.06
CA GLU A 156 -19.67 23.85 -18.64
C GLU A 156 -18.72 22.66 -18.41
N VAL A 157 -18.05 22.65 -17.26
CA VAL A 157 -17.19 21.54 -16.86
C VAL A 157 -18.04 20.43 -16.26
N TYR A 158 -17.87 19.22 -16.80
CA TYR A 158 -18.47 17.98 -16.31
C TYR A 158 -17.38 17.01 -15.86
N ARG A 159 -17.79 16.02 -15.07
CA ARG A 159 -16.99 14.87 -14.66
C ARG A 159 -17.74 13.58 -14.94
N MET A 160 -17.05 12.53 -15.37
CA MET A 160 -17.55 11.16 -15.50
C MET A 160 -16.51 10.16 -15.00
N THR A 161 -16.86 8.89 -14.88
CA THR A 161 -15.88 7.82 -14.67
C THR A 161 -15.14 7.50 -15.97
N ILE A 162 -13.99 6.82 -15.88
CA ILE A 162 -13.21 6.41 -17.06
C ILE A 162 -14.01 5.56 -18.07
N GLY A 163 -15.03 4.83 -17.60
CA GLY A 163 -15.94 4.07 -18.46
C GLY A 163 -17.07 4.88 -19.13
N GLY A 164 -17.05 6.21 -19.04
CA GLY A 164 -18.04 7.10 -19.65
C GLY A 164 -19.38 7.19 -18.90
N ASN A 165 -19.46 6.72 -17.66
CA ASN A 165 -20.71 6.71 -16.87
C ASN A 165 -20.66 7.70 -15.69
N ASN A 166 -21.76 7.80 -14.92
CA ASN A 166 -21.88 8.67 -13.74
C ASN A 166 -21.55 10.15 -14.00
N THR A 167 -21.99 10.68 -15.15
CA THR A 167 -21.73 12.06 -15.54
C THR A 167 -22.38 13.07 -14.58
N ARG A 168 -21.60 14.06 -14.13
CA ARG A 168 -22.03 15.14 -13.22
C ARG A 168 -21.50 16.49 -13.70
N ARG A 169 -22.34 17.53 -13.67
CA ARG A 169 -21.95 18.93 -13.93
C ARG A 169 -21.24 19.53 -12.71
N LEU A 170 -20.10 20.19 -12.91
CA LEU A 170 -19.31 20.83 -11.85
C LEU A 170 -19.46 22.36 -11.83
N THR A 171 -19.69 22.99 -12.97
CA THR A 171 -19.87 24.45 -13.07
C THR A 171 -21.28 24.82 -13.55
N ASP A 172 -21.82 25.92 -13.04
CA ASP A 172 -23.08 26.51 -13.49
C ASP A 172 -22.98 28.03 -13.42
N SER A 173 -22.65 28.66 -14.55
CA SER A 173 -22.46 30.12 -14.59
C SER A 173 -23.01 30.74 -15.86
N SER A 174 -23.13 32.07 -15.86
CA SER A 174 -23.62 32.83 -17.02
C SER A 174 -22.61 32.94 -18.18
N GLY A 175 -21.38 32.45 -17.99
CA GLY A 175 -20.32 32.44 -18.98
C GLY A 175 -19.95 31.03 -19.43
N VAL A 176 -19.12 30.95 -20.46
CA VAL A 176 -18.48 29.72 -20.93
C VAL A 176 -17.39 29.32 -19.93
N ASN A 177 -17.31 28.03 -19.63
CA ASN A 177 -16.26 27.41 -18.81
C ASN A 177 -15.57 26.32 -19.63
N ASP A 178 -14.26 26.44 -19.79
CA ASP A 178 -13.43 25.62 -20.68
C ASP A 178 -12.10 25.22 -20.02
N SER A 179 -11.39 24.27 -20.64
CA SER A 179 -10.03 23.81 -20.28
C SER A 179 -9.82 23.42 -18.80
N PRO A 180 -10.56 22.44 -18.27
CA PRO A 180 -10.36 21.96 -16.89
C PRO A 180 -9.04 21.17 -16.74
N SER A 181 -8.32 21.40 -15.64
CA SER A 181 -7.10 20.68 -15.26
C SER A 181 -7.08 20.39 -13.76
N TYR A 182 -6.82 19.13 -13.38
CA TYR A 182 -6.71 18.73 -11.98
C TYR A 182 -5.39 19.17 -11.35
N SER A 183 -5.44 19.51 -10.06
CA SER A 183 -4.24 19.55 -9.23
C SER A 183 -3.67 18.12 -9.07
N PRO A 184 -2.35 17.94 -8.96
CA PRO A 184 -1.75 16.59 -8.85
C PRO A 184 -2.23 15.78 -7.63
N ASP A 185 -2.66 16.45 -6.57
CA ASP A 185 -3.25 15.80 -5.38
C ASP A 185 -4.74 15.43 -5.54
N GLY A 186 -5.34 15.70 -6.71
CA GLY A 186 -6.73 15.41 -7.03
C GLY A 186 -7.76 16.28 -6.32
N ARG A 187 -7.35 17.24 -5.48
CA ARG A 187 -8.28 17.98 -4.60
C ARG A 187 -8.92 19.20 -5.26
N ARG A 188 -8.28 19.78 -6.28
CA ARG A 188 -8.74 21.00 -6.96
C ARG A 188 -8.74 20.83 -8.46
N ILE A 189 -9.54 21.66 -9.12
CA ILE A 189 -9.57 21.81 -10.57
C ILE A 189 -9.36 23.29 -10.88
N ILE A 190 -8.47 23.61 -11.80
CA ILE A 190 -8.39 24.93 -12.44
C ILE A 190 -9.05 24.87 -13.81
N PHE A 191 -9.66 25.97 -14.22
CA PHE A 191 -10.39 26.05 -15.48
C PHE A 191 -10.47 27.51 -15.93
N THR A 192 -10.77 27.73 -17.20
CA THR A 192 -10.96 29.07 -17.76
C THR A 192 -12.44 29.44 -17.77
N SER A 193 -12.77 30.71 -17.50
CA SER A 193 -14.15 31.19 -17.49
C SER A 193 -14.29 32.61 -18.02
N THR A 194 -15.36 32.84 -18.79
CA THR A 194 -15.76 34.19 -19.27
C THR A 194 -16.78 34.89 -18.37
N ARG A 195 -17.11 34.32 -17.21
CA ARG A 195 -18.23 34.79 -16.37
C ARG A 195 -18.12 36.25 -15.90
N ASP A 196 -16.93 36.83 -15.96
CA ASP A 196 -16.64 38.21 -15.55
C ASP A 196 -16.26 39.14 -16.72
N GLY A 197 -16.42 38.71 -17.97
CA GLY A 197 -16.15 39.51 -19.16
C GLY A 197 -15.17 38.84 -20.13
N ASN A 198 -13.86 39.03 -19.92
CA ASN A 198 -12.81 38.30 -20.62
C ASN A 198 -12.60 36.91 -20.01
N ARG A 199 -11.80 36.06 -20.67
CA ARG A 199 -11.41 34.75 -20.15
C ARG A 199 -10.40 34.91 -19.02
N GLU A 200 -10.68 34.27 -17.91
CA GLU A 200 -9.83 34.33 -16.71
C GLU A 200 -9.78 32.96 -16.08
N ILE A 201 -8.71 32.69 -15.32
CA ILE A 201 -8.51 31.40 -14.68
C ILE A 201 -9.22 31.40 -13.33
N TYR A 202 -9.93 30.30 -13.08
CA TYR A 202 -10.63 29.99 -11.84
C TYR A 202 -10.10 28.69 -11.25
N SER A 203 -10.28 28.53 -9.94
CA SER A 203 -10.02 27.31 -9.19
C SER A 203 -11.28 26.88 -8.45
N MET A 204 -11.52 25.57 -8.33
CA MET A 204 -12.61 24.97 -7.56
C MET A 204 -12.15 23.68 -6.86
N GLY A 205 -12.91 23.20 -5.90
CA GLY A 205 -12.76 21.83 -5.37
C GLY A 205 -13.11 20.79 -6.44
N PHE A 206 -12.56 19.59 -6.32
CA PHE A 206 -12.79 18.46 -7.26
C PHE A 206 -14.27 18.06 -7.42
N ASP A 207 -15.11 18.49 -6.49
CA ASP A 207 -16.56 18.27 -6.48
C ASP A 207 -17.37 19.47 -7.04
N GLY A 208 -16.70 20.51 -7.51
CA GLY A 208 -17.29 21.73 -8.08
C GLY A 208 -17.55 22.86 -7.07
N THR A 209 -17.23 22.66 -5.79
CA THR A 209 -17.41 23.67 -4.72
C THR A 209 -16.27 24.71 -4.71
N ASP A 210 -16.40 25.76 -3.90
CA ASP A 210 -15.33 26.75 -3.64
C ASP A 210 -14.71 27.43 -4.88
N GLN A 211 -15.56 27.74 -5.88
CA GLN A 211 -15.13 28.40 -7.11
C GLN A 211 -14.61 29.81 -6.84
N THR A 212 -13.35 30.07 -7.19
CA THR A 212 -12.64 31.33 -6.93
C THR A 212 -11.84 31.75 -8.16
N ARG A 213 -11.95 33.03 -8.55
CA ARG A 213 -11.13 33.61 -9.62
C ARG A 213 -9.70 33.82 -9.15
N ILE A 214 -8.71 33.40 -9.94
CA ILE A 214 -7.28 33.50 -9.56
C ILE A 214 -6.44 34.40 -10.49
N THR A 215 -6.93 34.79 -11.67
CA THR A 215 -6.32 35.86 -12.48
C THR A 215 -7.22 37.09 -12.60
N THR A 216 -6.62 38.26 -12.86
CA THR A 216 -7.33 39.55 -13.08
C THR A 216 -6.64 40.40 -14.14
N SER A 217 -6.46 39.85 -15.34
CA SER A 217 -5.68 40.51 -16.40
C SER A 217 -6.55 41.40 -17.30
N ALA A 218 -5.90 42.28 -18.08
CA ALA A 218 -6.60 43.12 -19.06
C ALA A 218 -6.88 42.38 -20.39
N GLY A 219 -6.09 41.35 -20.68
CA GLY A 219 -6.32 40.38 -21.76
C GLY A 219 -6.98 39.11 -21.23
N GLY A 220 -7.27 38.14 -22.08
CA GLY A 220 -7.72 36.82 -21.65
C GLY A 220 -6.56 35.96 -21.13
N ASP A 221 -6.87 35.08 -20.18
CA ASP A 221 -6.02 34.00 -19.69
C ASP A 221 -6.68 32.65 -19.99
N TYR A 222 -5.93 31.73 -20.58
CA TYR A 222 -6.47 30.54 -21.24
C TYR A 222 -5.64 29.29 -20.93
N GLU A 223 -6.28 28.12 -21.02
CA GLU A 223 -5.66 26.78 -20.96
C GLU A 223 -4.65 26.61 -19.81
N PRO A 224 -5.11 26.70 -18.55
CA PRO A 224 -4.25 26.55 -17.41
C PRO A 224 -3.87 25.08 -17.16
N SER A 225 -2.62 24.84 -16.77
CA SER A 225 -2.12 23.51 -16.42
C SER A 225 -1.22 23.57 -15.18
N TYR A 226 -1.42 22.63 -14.25
CA TYR A 226 -0.60 22.53 -13.05
C TYR A 226 0.79 21.95 -13.35
N SER A 227 1.79 22.40 -12.60
CA SER A 227 3.06 21.67 -12.51
C SER A 227 2.85 20.32 -11.80
N PRO A 228 3.66 19.29 -12.09
CA PRO A 228 3.50 17.95 -11.50
C PRO A 228 3.55 17.92 -9.96
N ASN A 229 4.24 18.87 -9.34
CA ASN A 229 4.30 19.03 -7.88
C ASN A 229 3.23 19.98 -7.31
N GLY A 230 2.32 20.49 -8.14
CA GLY A 230 1.22 21.38 -7.77
C GLY A 230 1.64 22.79 -7.34
N SER A 231 2.91 23.14 -7.39
CA SER A 231 3.42 24.43 -6.88
C SER A 231 3.28 25.60 -7.85
N GLN A 232 3.02 25.34 -9.13
CA GLN A 232 2.93 26.35 -10.18
C GLN A 232 1.81 26.01 -11.17
N VAL A 233 1.34 27.01 -11.90
CA VAL A 233 0.39 26.90 -13.00
C VAL A 233 0.97 27.62 -14.21
N VAL A 234 0.99 26.96 -15.37
CA VAL A 234 1.26 27.59 -16.68
C VAL A 234 -0.05 27.84 -17.41
N PHE A 235 -0.08 28.87 -18.24
CA PHE A 235 -1.22 29.27 -19.05
C PHE A 235 -0.72 30.19 -20.16
N TYR A 236 -1.53 30.42 -21.20
CA TYR A 236 -1.23 31.49 -22.17
C TYR A 236 -2.12 32.70 -21.96
N SER A 237 -1.62 33.88 -22.32
CA SER A 237 -2.34 35.13 -22.18
C SER A 237 -2.05 36.08 -23.33
N ASP A 238 -3.09 36.78 -23.81
CA ASP A 238 -2.99 37.81 -24.85
C ASP A 238 -2.79 39.23 -24.27
N ARG A 239 -2.49 39.32 -22.96
CA ARG A 239 -2.43 40.58 -22.20
C ARG A 239 -1.41 41.61 -22.72
N ASP A 240 -0.37 41.16 -23.41
CA ASP A 240 0.74 41.99 -23.90
C ASP A 240 0.72 42.19 -25.43
N GLY A 241 -0.30 41.69 -26.13
CA GLY A 241 -0.54 41.91 -27.56
C GLY A 241 -0.82 40.63 -28.33
N ASP A 242 0.21 39.82 -28.54
CA ASP A 242 0.11 38.42 -28.97
C ASP A 242 -0.06 37.48 -27.77
N ALA A 243 -0.47 36.24 -28.06
CA ALA A 243 -0.60 35.20 -27.04
C ALA A 243 0.78 34.70 -26.66
N ASP A 244 1.14 34.81 -25.38
CA ASP A 244 2.41 34.34 -24.84
C ASP A 244 2.19 33.40 -23.65
N ILE A 245 3.20 32.61 -23.32
CA ILE A 245 3.17 31.68 -22.19
C ILE A 245 3.57 32.38 -20.89
N TYR A 246 2.72 32.23 -19.88
CA TYR A 246 2.92 32.74 -18.53
C TYR A 246 2.91 31.62 -17.50
N ARG A 247 3.42 31.93 -16.32
CA ARG A 247 3.37 31.06 -15.15
C ARG A 247 3.05 31.85 -13.90
N MET A 248 2.31 31.24 -12.99
CA MET A 248 1.99 31.79 -11.67
C MET A 248 2.01 30.72 -10.58
N ASN A 249 1.87 31.14 -9.33
CA ASN A 249 1.50 30.25 -8.22
C ASN A 249 -0.01 29.88 -8.32
N PRO A 250 -0.45 28.74 -7.76
CA PRO A 250 -1.85 28.32 -7.75
C PRO A 250 -2.84 29.31 -7.12
N ASP A 251 -2.35 30.20 -6.25
CA ASP A 251 -3.13 31.26 -5.63
C ASP A 251 -3.26 32.54 -6.49
N GLY A 252 -2.71 32.53 -7.71
CA GLY A 252 -2.69 33.67 -8.63
C GLY A 252 -1.52 34.63 -8.46
N SER A 253 -0.65 34.41 -7.46
CA SER A 253 0.52 35.26 -7.21
C SER A 253 1.72 34.93 -8.11
N ASN A 254 2.76 35.77 -8.11
CA ASN A 254 4.03 35.54 -8.81
C ASN A 254 3.93 35.28 -10.32
N VAL A 255 3.04 36.00 -11.01
CA VAL A 255 2.90 35.92 -12.46
C VAL A 255 4.21 36.31 -13.17
N THR A 256 4.69 35.44 -14.05
CA THR A 256 5.94 35.57 -14.81
C THR A 256 5.67 35.30 -16.29
N HIS A 257 6.15 36.18 -17.17
CA HIS A 257 6.09 36.04 -18.64
C HIS A 257 7.29 35.18 -19.10
N LEU A 258 7.05 34.07 -19.82
CA LEU A 258 8.06 33.06 -20.17
C LEU A 258 8.50 33.09 -21.62
N SER A 259 7.59 33.05 -22.59
CA SER A 259 7.93 33.20 -24.01
C SER A 259 7.99 34.67 -24.37
N LEU A 260 8.93 35.09 -25.23
CA LEU A 260 9.22 36.53 -25.48
C LEU A 260 9.51 36.82 -26.95
N ASP A 261 9.12 35.91 -27.82
CA ASP A 261 9.36 35.98 -29.25
C ASP A 261 8.08 36.42 -29.99
N PRO A 262 8.19 36.94 -31.23
CA PRO A 262 7.09 37.68 -31.86
C PRO A 262 6.02 36.78 -32.51
N GLY A 263 5.91 35.52 -32.09
CA GLY A 263 4.97 34.56 -32.64
C GLY A 263 4.03 34.08 -31.54
N ALA A 264 2.74 34.04 -31.85
CA ALA A 264 1.75 33.60 -30.86
C ALA A 264 2.01 32.15 -30.41
N ASP A 265 2.02 31.96 -29.09
CA ASP A 265 2.26 30.72 -28.39
C ASP A 265 1.00 30.25 -27.62
N TYR A 266 0.65 28.97 -27.75
CA TYR A 266 -0.59 28.38 -27.23
C TYR A 266 -0.34 27.04 -26.51
N ALA A 267 -1.36 26.54 -25.81
CA ALA A 267 -1.42 25.20 -25.22
C ALA A 267 -0.17 24.77 -24.41
N PRO A 268 0.23 25.54 -23.37
CA PRO A 268 1.36 25.16 -22.56
C PRO A 268 1.06 23.94 -21.67
N SER A 269 1.96 22.97 -21.63
CA SER A 269 1.90 21.82 -20.73
C SER A 269 3.27 21.58 -20.09
N TYR A 270 3.29 21.27 -18.80
CA TYR A 270 4.51 20.87 -18.13
C TYR A 270 4.98 19.49 -18.60
N SER A 271 6.30 19.31 -18.63
CA SER A 271 6.89 17.97 -18.61
C SER A 271 6.62 17.30 -17.25
N PRO A 272 6.57 15.96 -17.19
CA PRO A 272 6.29 15.22 -15.95
C PRO A 272 7.31 15.42 -14.82
N ASP A 273 8.55 15.76 -15.16
CA ASP A 273 9.58 16.11 -14.18
C ASP A 273 9.48 17.57 -13.70
N GLY A 274 8.58 18.37 -14.27
CA GLY A 274 8.38 19.77 -13.96
C GLY A 274 9.55 20.68 -14.36
N LEU A 275 10.45 20.23 -15.25
CA LEU A 275 11.64 20.98 -15.65
C LEU A 275 11.48 21.69 -17.00
N GLN A 276 10.53 21.27 -17.82
CA GLN A 276 10.24 21.82 -19.14
C GLN A 276 8.75 22.12 -19.32
N ILE A 277 8.46 22.89 -20.35
CA ILE A 277 7.11 23.23 -20.82
C ILE A 277 7.08 22.98 -22.33
N THR A 278 6.17 22.14 -22.81
CA THR A 278 5.78 22.12 -24.23
C THR A 278 4.71 23.15 -24.51
N TYR A 279 4.69 23.67 -25.73
CA TYR A 279 3.71 24.64 -26.20
C TYR A 279 3.77 24.70 -27.73
N SER A 280 2.71 25.18 -28.35
CA SER A 280 2.64 25.38 -29.80
C SER A 280 3.04 26.80 -30.14
N SER A 281 3.78 27.01 -31.23
CA SER A 281 4.27 28.34 -31.58
C SER A 281 4.20 28.64 -33.07
N PHE A 282 3.73 29.83 -33.41
CA PHE A 282 3.73 30.35 -34.80
C PHE A 282 5.05 30.99 -35.22
N ARG A 283 6.10 30.98 -34.36
CA ARG A 283 7.36 31.71 -34.61
C ARG A 283 8.11 31.30 -35.88
N SER A 284 7.76 30.17 -36.49
CA SER A 284 8.35 29.66 -37.73
C SER A 284 7.55 29.98 -39.01
N GLY A 285 6.39 30.63 -38.89
CA GLY A 285 5.47 30.89 -40.00
C GLY A 285 4.36 29.85 -40.18
N ASP A 286 4.37 28.82 -39.34
CA ASP A 286 3.39 27.76 -39.14
C ASP A 286 3.38 27.37 -37.64
N TYR A 287 2.28 26.75 -37.18
CA TYR A 287 2.21 26.21 -35.81
C TYR A 287 2.98 24.91 -35.71
N GLU A 288 3.92 24.90 -34.78
CA GLU A 288 4.81 23.79 -34.50
C GLU A 288 4.88 23.56 -33.00
N VAL A 289 5.15 22.34 -32.56
CA VAL A 289 5.37 22.03 -31.14
C VAL A 289 6.81 22.39 -30.77
N TRP A 290 6.95 23.19 -29.71
CA TRP A 290 8.20 23.60 -29.09
C TRP A 290 8.26 23.15 -27.65
N ARG A 291 9.46 23.13 -27.09
CA ARG A 291 9.69 23.00 -25.65
C ARG A 291 10.68 24.04 -25.15
N MET A 292 10.52 24.46 -23.91
CA MET A 292 11.45 25.35 -23.20
C MET A 292 11.65 24.89 -21.76
N ASN A 293 12.69 25.39 -21.09
CA ASN A 293 12.83 25.23 -19.65
C ASN A 293 11.75 26.02 -18.90
N THR A 294 11.41 25.62 -17.68
CA THR A 294 10.40 26.33 -16.85
C THR A 294 10.74 27.78 -16.51
N ASN A 295 11.96 28.24 -16.78
CA ASN A 295 12.34 29.64 -16.65
C ASN A 295 12.20 30.46 -17.95
N GLY A 296 11.64 29.88 -19.02
CA GLY A 296 11.49 30.52 -20.34
C GLY A 296 12.72 30.39 -21.24
N GLY A 297 13.83 29.82 -20.74
CA GLY A 297 15.06 29.68 -21.50
C GLY A 297 15.11 28.43 -22.39
N SER A 298 16.06 28.42 -23.34
CA SER A 298 16.43 27.23 -24.13
C SER A 298 15.29 26.62 -24.97
N ALA A 299 14.53 27.45 -25.68
CA ALA A 299 13.48 26.97 -26.58
C ALA A 299 14.04 26.08 -27.71
N VAL A 300 13.41 24.92 -27.94
CA VAL A 300 13.77 23.93 -28.97
C VAL A 300 12.50 23.52 -29.74
N ARG A 301 12.58 23.54 -31.08
CA ARG A 301 11.52 23.06 -31.98
C ARG A 301 11.53 21.53 -32.04
N LEU A 302 10.37 20.89 -31.88
CA LEU A 302 10.23 19.43 -31.87
C LEU A 302 9.66 18.87 -33.17
N THR A 303 8.76 19.61 -33.82
CA THR A 303 8.13 19.21 -35.09
C THR A 303 8.60 20.09 -36.25
N THR A 304 8.62 19.56 -37.47
CA THR A 304 9.00 20.31 -38.69
C THR A 304 8.18 19.89 -39.92
N SER A 305 7.05 19.24 -39.68
CA SER A 305 6.21 18.65 -40.72
C SER A 305 5.40 19.71 -41.45
N PRO A 306 5.10 19.54 -42.75
CA PRO A 306 4.13 20.40 -43.42
C PRO A 306 2.76 20.22 -42.76
N GLY A 307 2.21 21.28 -42.17
CA GLY A 307 0.92 21.25 -41.47
C GLY A 307 0.91 22.18 -40.27
N TYR A 308 -0.18 22.18 -39.52
CA TYR A 308 -0.22 22.76 -38.17
C TYR A 308 -0.08 21.60 -37.18
N ASP A 309 0.93 21.68 -36.33
CA ASP A 309 1.16 20.78 -35.20
C ASP A 309 0.82 21.57 -33.92
N ASP A 310 -0.15 21.10 -33.14
CA ASP A 310 -0.73 21.86 -32.02
C ASP A 310 -1.12 20.95 -30.82
N TRP A 311 -1.61 21.56 -29.74
CA TRP A 311 -2.23 20.91 -28.58
C TRP A 311 -1.41 19.74 -28.00
N SER A 312 -0.18 20.03 -27.62
CA SER A 312 0.70 19.01 -27.04
C SER A 312 0.28 18.66 -25.61
N SER A 313 0.07 17.37 -25.35
CA SER A 313 -0.02 16.80 -24.00
C SER A 313 1.21 15.94 -23.76
N TRP A 314 1.96 16.27 -22.71
CA TRP A 314 3.05 15.40 -22.26
C TRP A 314 2.44 14.23 -21.51
N GLY A 315 2.73 13.00 -21.95
CA GLY A 315 2.43 11.80 -21.17
C GLY A 315 3.25 11.75 -19.90
N PRO A 316 2.89 10.91 -18.91
CA PRO A 316 3.64 10.83 -17.69
C PRO A 316 5.12 10.50 -17.96
N LYS A 317 5.97 10.79 -16.98
CA LYS A 317 7.32 10.19 -16.95
C LYS A 317 7.05 8.69 -16.97
N TYR A 318 7.95 7.87 -17.50
CA TYR A 318 7.96 6.46 -17.13
C TYR A 318 7.56 6.32 -15.67
N THR A 319 6.65 5.41 -15.33
CA THR A 319 6.33 5.16 -13.91
C THR A 319 7.64 5.04 -13.17
N GLU A 320 7.89 5.91 -12.19
CA GLU A 320 9.17 5.93 -11.50
C GLU A 320 9.03 5.25 -10.16
N CYS A 321 9.80 4.19 -9.95
CA CYS A 321 9.97 3.64 -8.62
C CYS A 321 11.30 4.17 -8.05
N GLN A 322 11.20 4.89 -6.93
CA GLN A 322 12.35 5.49 -6.23
C GLN A 322 13.28 6.35 -7.12
N GLY A 323 12.72 7.01 -8.13
CA GLY A 323 13.46 7.86 -9.07
C GLY A 323 14.16 7.13 -10.22
N LEU A 324 13.86 5.83 -10.41
CA LEU A 324 14.26 5.02 -11.55
C LEU A 324 13.04 4.72 -12.43
N ALA A 325 13.24 4.65 -13.76
CA ALA A 325 12.16 4.27 -14.68
C ALA A 325 11.82 2.78 -14.51
N ALA A 326 10.55 2.48 -14.29
CA ALA A 326 10.05 1.13 -14.14
C ALA A 326 10.27 0.29 -15.42
N THR A 327 10.77 -0.93 -15.24
CA THR A 327 10.82 -1.98 -16.26
C THR A 327 9.50 -2.75 -16.30
N ILE A 328 8.78 -2.81 -15.18
CA ILE A 328 7.49 -3.48 -15.01
C ILE A 328 6.54 -2.54 -14.28
N THR A 329 5.31 -2.43 -14.77
CA THR A 329 4.30 -1.50 -14.23
C THR A 329 2.97 -2.22 -14.13
N GLY A 330 2.31 -2.10 -12.98
CA GLY A 330 0.93 -2.51 -12.76
C GLY A 330 -0.07 -1.50 -13.31
N THR A 331 -1.27 -1.53 -12.77
CA THR A 331 -2.42 -0.73 -13.20
C THR A 331 -2.97 0.07 -12.03
N SER A 332 -4.21 0.58 -12.12
CA SER A 332 -4.89 1.20 -10.98
C SER A 332 -5.77 0.23 -10.17
N GLY A 333 -5.71 -1.06 -10.49
CA GLY A 333 -6.36 -2.13 -9.73
C GLY A 333 -5.34 -3.12 -9.16
N ALA A 334 -5.81 -4.05 -8.32
CA ALA A 334 -4.95 -5.06 -7.70
C ALA A 334 -4.28 -5.97 -8.75
N ASP A 335 -2.96 -5.96 -8.76
CA ASP A 335 -2.12 -6.70 -9.69
C ASP A 335 -1.26 -7.79 -9.01
N THR A 336 -0.82 -8.76 -9.81
CA THR A 336 0.24 -9.68 -9.42
C THR A 336 1.40 -9.48 -10.38
N LEU A 337 2.46 -8.85 -9.90
CA LEU A 337 3.63 -8.48 -10.69
C LEU A 337 4.77 -9.47 -10.41
N THR A 338 5.49 -9.83 -11.46
CA THR A 338 6.64 -10.74 -11.35
C THR A 338 7.76 -10.22 -12.23
N GLY A 339 8.91 -9.99 -11.60
CA GLY A 339 10.15 -9.59 -12.22
C GLY A 339 10.76 -10.65 -13.12
N THR A 340 11.99 -10.38 -13.52
CA THR A 340 12.88 -11.28 -14.23
C THR A 340 14.04 -11.67 -13.31
N PRO A 341 14.82 -12.72 -13.63
CA PRO A 341 16.01 -13.06 -12.83
C PRO A 341 17.18 -12.05 -12.91
N GLY A 342 16.93 -10.79 -13.23
CA GLY A 342 17.93 -9.73 -13.27
C GLY A 342 17.35 -8.42 -12.79
N PRO A 343 18.18 -7.38 -12.60
CA PRO A 343 17.75 -6.13 -11.95
C PRO A 343 16.53 -5.51 -12.64
N ASP A 344 15.45 -5.41 -11.88
CA ASP A 344 14.17 -4.84 -12.29
C ASP A 344 13.81 -3.59 -11.49
N VAL A 345 12.93 -2.78 -12.08
CA VAL A 345 12.31 -1.65 -11.42
C VAL A 345 10.80 -1.86 -11.56
N ILE A 346 10.15 -2.23 -10.48
CA ILE A 346 8.75 -2.66 -10.45
C ILE A 346 7.91 -1.60 -9.74
N ALA A 347 6.83 -1.17 -10.38
CA ALA A 347 5.89 -0.23 -9.80
C ALA A 347 4.46 -0.78 -9.87
N GLY A 348 3.83 -1.01 -8.72
CA GLY A 348 2.45 -1.50 -8.59
C GLY A 348 1.41 -0.50 -9.11
N LEU A 349 1.64 0.79 -8.82
CA LEU A 349 0.75 1.93 -9.09
C LEU A 349 -0.42 2.03 -8.11
N GLY A 350 -1.61 1.55 -8.44
CA GLY A 350 -2.77 1.66 -7.56
C GLY A 350 -3.51 0.35 -7.45
N GLY A 351 -4.12 0.06 -6.30
CA GLY A 351 -4.67 -1.26 -6.02
C GLY A 351 -3.91 -1.92 -4.89
N ASN A 352 -4.30 -3.14 -4.52
CA ASN A 352 -3.56 -3.94 -3.54
C ASN A 352 -2.73 -4.96 -4.30
N ASP A 353 -1.45 -4.69 -4.47
CA ASP A 353 -0.58 -5.42 -5.37
C ASP A 353 0.19 -6.53 -4.63
N THR A 354 0.48 -7.62 -5.35
CA THR A 354 1.43 -8.64 -4.90
C THR A 354 2.61 -8.65 -5.86
N ILE A 355 3.80 -8.32 -5.36
CA ILE A 355 5.00 -8.09 -6.17
C ILE A 355 6.08 -9.13 -5.83
N ARG A 356 6.60 -9.79 -6.86
CA ARG A 356 7.76 -10.68 -6.78
C ARG A 356 8.91 -10.11 -7.63
N GLY A 357 10.07 -9.88 -7.03
CA GLY A 357 11.29 -9.46 -7.75
C GLY A 357 11.90 -10.60 -8.58
N LEU A 358 11.96 -11.80 -7.99
CA LEU A 358 12.82 -12.93 -8.41
C LEU A 358 14.31 -12.63 -8.12
N GLU A 359 15.23 -13.30 -8.81
CA GLU A 359 16.67 -13.11 -8.62
C GLU A 359 17.13 -11.71 -9.09
N GLY A 360 18.10 -11.12 -8.38
CA GLY A 360 18.79 -9.89 -8.77
C GLY A 360 18.38 -8.69 -7.91
N PRO A 361 19.13 -7.58 -7.95
CA PRO A 361 18.82 -6.40 -7.14
C PRO A 361 17.71 -5.57 -7.78
N ASP A 362 16.53 -5.62 -7.21
CA ASP A 362 15.35 -4.95 -7.72
C ASP A 362 15.03 -3.65 -7.01
N THR A 363 14.22 -2.80 -7.63
CA THR A 363 13.67 -1.60 -7.02
C THR A 363 12.16 -1.70 -7.08
N ILE A 364 11.51 -1.85 -5.93
CA ILE A 364 10.09 -2.19 -5.83
C ILE A 364 9.31 -1.06 -5.17
N CYS A 365 8.19 -0.68 -5.75
CA CYS A 365 7.24 0.29 -5.19
C CYS A 365 5.83 -0.30 -5.33
N GLY A 366 5.07 -0.33 -4.23
CA GLY A 366 3.66 -0.73 -4.25
C GLY A 366 2.83 0.37 -4.90
N GLY A 367 2.76 1.51 -4.23
CA GLY A 367 2.10 2.71 -4.74
C GLY A 367 0.96 3.11 -3.83
N SER A 368 -0.28 3.17 -4.35
CA SER A 368 -1.45 3.47 -3.55
C SER A 368 -2.30 2.23 -3.33
N GLY A 369 -2.45 1.82 -2.07
CA GLY A 369 -3.28 0.69 -1.69
C GLY A 369 -2.65 0.00 -0.49
N VAL A 370 -2.81 -1.32 -0.41
CA VAL A 370 -2.12 -2.16 0.57
C VAL A 370 -1.34 -3.20 -0.23
N ASP A 371 -0.03 -3.03 -0.28
CA ASP A 371 0.84 -3.75 -1.20
C ASP A 371 1.74 -4.74 -0.47
N THR A 372 1.90 -5.93 -1.05
CA THR A 372 2.70 -7.03 -0.50
C THR A 372 3.88 -7.35 -1.39
N VAL A 373 5.08 -7.36 -0.81
CA VAL A 373 6.26 -7.98 -1.45
C VAL A 373 6.36 -9.44 -1.01
N SER A 374 6.44 -10.35 -1.98
CA SER A 374 6.41 -11.80 -1.78
C SER A 374 7.70 -12.44 -2.22
N TYR A 375 8.25 -13.29 -1.34
CA TYR A 375 9.46 -14.09 -1.55
C TYR A 375 9.14 -15.61 -1.57
N ASP A 376 7.89 -15.99 -1.84
CA ASP A 376 7.41 -17.38 -1.89
C ASP A 376 8.14 -18.31 -2.89
N ASP A 377 8.87 -17.72 -3.83
CA ASP A 377 9.74 -18.42 -4.80
C ASP A 377 11.17 -18.68 -4.28
N HIS A 378 11.54 -18.15 -3.12
CA HIS A 378 12.88 -18.25 -2.56
C HIS A 378 13.04 -19.49 -1.67
N GLU A 379 14.05 -20.32 -1.98
CA GLU A 379 14.38 -21.53 -1.21
C GLU A 379 15.34 -21.29 -0.03
N GLY A 380 15.95 -20.10 0.06
CA GLY A 380 16.91 -19.73 1.11
C GLY A 380 16.40 -18.62 2.02
N ASP A 381 17.16 -18.31 3.07
CA ASP A 381 16.83 -17.29 4.07
C ASP A 381 16.70 -15.90 3.42
N VAL A 382 15.57 -15.23 3.70
CA VAL A 382 15.23 -13.86 3.30
C VAL A 382 15.30 -12.97 4.53
N SER A 383 15.85 -11.77 4.43
CA SER A 383 15.50 -10.70 5.37
C SER A 383 14.59 -9.72 4.63
N ALA A 384 13.83 -8.87 5.29
CA ALA A 384 13.16 -7.73 4.66
C ALA A 384 12.77 -6.74 5.75
N ASN A 385 12.85 -5.44 5.47
CA ASN A 385 12.59 -4.43 6.51
C ASN A 385 11.92 -3.16 5.96
N LEU A 386 10.71 -2.85 6.41
CA LEU A 386 9.94 -1.70 5.94
C LEU A 386 10.20 -0.39 6.70
N THR A 387 10.98 -0.39 7.80
CA THR A 387 11.16 0.78 8.69
C THR A 387 12.03 1.92 8.12
N GLY A 388 12.79 1.67 7.05
CA GLY A 388 13.95 2.50 6.66
C GLY A 388 13.91 3.20 5.29
N GLY A 389 12.86 3.03 4.47
CA GLY A 389 12.81 3.60 3.12
C GLY A 389 13.87 3.07 2.14
N VAL A 390 14.48 1.93 2.48
CA VAL A 390 15.20 1.00 1.61
C VAL A 390 15.06 -0.33 2.35
N GLY A 391 14.22 -1.24 1.85
CA GLY A 391 14.16 -2.60 2.38
C GLY A 391 15.55 -3.22 2.38
N ASP A 392 16.10 -3.49 3.56
CA ASP A 392 17.30 -4.33 3.67
C ASP A 392 16.81 -5.76 3.73
N ASP A 393 16.99 -6.50 2.64
CA ASP A 393 16.42 -7.83 2.47
C ASP A 393 17.39 -8.99 2.75
N GLY A 394 18.58 -8.71 3.27
CA GLY A 394 19.47 -9.72 3.88
C GLY A 394 19.94 -10.91 3.02
N SER A 395 19.38 -11.14 1.84
CA SER A 395 19.53 -12.35 1.06
C SER A 395 20.95 -12.44 0.54
N ALA A 396 21.56 -13.60 0.77
CA ALA A 396 22.91 -13.89 0.31
C ALA A 396 22.94 -14.45 -1.13
N GLU A 397 21.78 -14.64 -1.76
CA GLU A 397 21.62 -15.43 -2.98
C GLU A 397 21.32 -14.60 -4.25
N ASP A 398 21.05 -13.30 -4.15
CA ASP A 398 20.59 -12.48 -5.30
C ASP A 398 21.71 -11.89 -6.16
N GLY A 399 22.70 -12.73 -6.45
CA GLY A 399 23.85 -12.41 -7.29
C GLY A 399 25.14 -12.19 -6.49
N PRO A 400 26.14 -11.43 -7.02
CA PRO A 400 27.39 -11.25 -6.29
C PRO A 400 27.13 -10.55 -4.96
N ALA A 401 27.65 -11.13 -3.87
CA ALA A 401 27.50 -10.66 -2.49
C ALA A 401 27.28 -9.14 -2.36
N GLY A 402 26.06 -8.76 -1.97
CA GLY A 402 25.66 -7.36 -1.77
C GLY A 402 24.76 -6.74 -2.86
N ALA A 403 24.22 -7.52 -3.78
CA ALA A 403 23.00 -7.16 -4.53
C ALA A 403 21.79 -7.41 -3.61
N ARG A 404 20.95 -6.39 -3.43
CA ARG A 404 19.81 -6.34 -2.49
C ARG A 404 18.67 -5.63 -3.19
N ASP A 405 17.43 -6.01 -2.88
CA ASP A 405 16.27 -5.24 -3.31
C ASP A 405 16.20 -3.91 -2.59
N SER A 406 15.45 -2.99 -3.20
CA SER A 406 15.14 -1.69 -2.66
C SER A 406 13.63 -1.54 -2.60
N ILE A 407 13.05 -1.87 -1.45
CA ILE A 407 11.60 -1.79 -1.22
C ILE A 407 11.19 -0.37 -0.85
N GLY A 408 10.15 0.13 -1.52
CA GLY A 408 9.55 1.43 -1.30
C GLY A 408 8.86 1.55 0.06
N LYS A 409 8.73 2.78 0.53
CA LYS A 409 8.00 3.11 1.78
C LYS A 409 6.47 3.00 1.65
N ASP A 410 6.03 2.74 0.43
CA ASP A 410 4.66 2.55 -0.06
C ASP A 410 4.37 1.07 -0.27
N VAL A 411 5.00 0.23 0.55
CA VAL A 411 4.74 -1.20 0.70
C VAL A 411 4.42 -1.43 2.17
N GLU A 412 3.35 -2.17 2.42
CA GLU A 412 2.83 -2.40 3.76
C GLU A 412 3.11 -3.83 4.25
N ASN A 413 3.20 -4.81 3.37
CA ASN A 413 3.18 -6.22 3.76
C ASN A 413 4.38 -7.00 3.21
N LEU A 414 4.73 -8.08 3.90
CA LEU A 414 5.82 -8.99 3.54
C LEU A 414 5.36 -10.44 3.63
N SER A 415 5.78 -11.26 2.65
CA SER A 415 5.66 -12.71 2.70
C SER A 415 7.02 -13.35 2.46
N GLY A 416 7.46 -14.19 3.41
CA GLY A 416 8.66 -15.00 3.35
C GLY A 416 8.56 -16.17 2.36
N GLY A 417 9.68 -16.88 2.25
CA GLY A 417 9.89 -18.04 1.39
C GLY A 417 9.89 -19.35 2.16
N TRP A 418 10.90 -20.18 1.88
CA TRP A 418 11.08 -21.50 2.49
C TRP A 418 12.28 -21.56 3.43
N GLY A 419 13.04 -20.46 3.51
CA GLY A 419 14.21 -20.30 4.37
C GLY A 419 13.84 -19.80 5.76
N SER A 420 14.85 -19.64 6.62
CA SER A 420 14.66 -19.00 7.93
C SER A 420 14.69 -17.49 7.76
N ASP A 421 13.52 -16.88 7.69
CA ASP A 421 13.38 -15.50 7.24
C ASP A 421 13.45 -14.49 8.40
N THR A 422 13.80 -13.24 8.10
CA THR A 422 13.84 -12.13 9.07
C THR A 422 13.07 -10.95 8.51
N LEU A 423 11.78 -10.86 8.81
CA LEU A 423 10.85 -9.88 8.24
C LEU A 423 10.50 -8.82 9.29
N THR A 424 10.57 -7.55 8.90
CA THR A 424 10.24 -6.41 9.77
C THR A 424 9.28 -5.47 9.07
N GLY A 425 8.11 -5.25 9.65
CA GLY A 425 7.12 -4.27 9.22
C GLY A 425 7.53 -2.82 9.51
N ASN A 426 6.57 -1.92 9.51
CA ASN A 426 6.77 -0.49 9.72
C ASN A 426 5.86 0.05 10.83
N SER A 427 5.31 1.25 10.69
CA SER A 427 4.43 1.87 11.69
C SER A 427 2.96 1.88 11.27
N LEU A 428 2.62 1.13 10.22
CA LEU A 428 1.29 0.93 9.69
C LEU A 428 0.83 -0.47 10.13
N ALA A 429 -0.46 -0.76 9.99
CA ALA A 429 -0.95 -2.12 10.12
C ALA A 429 -0.37 -2.99 9.00
N ASN A 430 0.48 -3.95 9.35
CA ASN A 430 1.19 -4.83 8.44
C ASN A 430 0.62 -6.25 8.49
N GLU A 431 0.53 -6.91 7.33
CA GLU A 431 0.40 -8.38 7.23
C GLU A 431 1.79 -8.96 6.95
N ILE A 432 2.27 -9.80 7.87
CA ILE A 432 3.57 -10.48 7.76
C ILE A 432 3.34 -11.98 7.80
N ASP A 433 3.76 -12.68 6.75
CA ASP A 433 3.71 -14.14 6.64
C ASP A 433 5.15 -14.67 6.57
N GLY A 434 5.59 -15.46 7.54
CA GLY A 434 6.91 -16.10 7.57
C GLY A 434 7.09 -17.17 6.49
N GLY A 435 6.02 -17.56 5.80
CA GLY A 435 6.05 -18.61 4.79
C GLY A 435 5.73 -19.98 5.38
N SER A 436 6.09 -21.04 4.65
CA SER A 436 5.64 -22.41 4.99
C SER A 436 6.64 -23.24 5.79
N ALA A 437 7.88 -22.77 5.94
CA ALA A 437 8.98 -23.48 6.58
C ALA A 437 10.05 -22.46 7.01
N GLY A 438 11.02 -22.95 7.79
CA GLY A 438 12.12 -22.15 8.29
C GLY A 438 11.81 -21.50 9.63
N ARG A 439 12.86 -21.22 10.41
CA ARG A 439 12.75 -20.61 11.74
C ARG A 439 12.83 -19.11 11.61
N ASN A 440 11.69 -18.46 11.55
CA ASN A 440 11.53 -17.07 11.17
C ASN A 440 11.68 -16.13 12.36
N ALA A 441 12.18 -14.93 12.09
CA ALA A 441 12.23 -13.81 13.02
C ALA A 441 11.36 -12.68 12.46
N LEU A 442 10.16 -12.53 13.01
CA LEU A 442 9.12 -11.65 12.50
C LEU A 442 8.91 -10.49 13.48
N THR A 443 8.90 -9.26 12.97
CA THR A 443 8.64 -8.06 13.77
C THR A 443 7.57 -7.21 13.09
N GLY A 444 6.45 -6.97 13.76
CA GLY A 444 5.35 -6.14 13.24
C GLY A 444 5.75 -4.67 13.17
N GLY A 445 6.08 -4.10 14.32
CA GLY A 445 6.52 -2.72 14.43
C GLY A 445 5.56 -1.94 15.30
N ALA A 446 4.83 -0.99 14.73
CA ALA A 446 3.73 -0.33 15.44
C ALA A 446 2.51 -0.27 14.54
N GLY A 447 1.32 -0.22 15.12
CA GLY A 447 0.09 -0.41 14.36
C GLY A 447 -0.49 -1.79 14.65
N ASN A 448 -1.67 -2.06 14.13
CA ASN A 448 -2.38 -3.31 14.42
C ASN A 448 -1.97 -4.35 13.37
N ASP A 449 -1.01 -5.19 13.72
CA ASP A 449 -0.32 -6.11 12.82
C ASP A 449 -0.94 -7.50 12.84
N SER A 450 -0.84 -8.22 11.72
CA SER A 450 -1.24 -9.62 11.57
C SER A 450 -0.03 -10.45 11.16
N ILE A 451 0.46 -11.29 12.06
CA ILE A 451 1.73 -12.02 11.89
C ILE A 451 1.51 -13.53 11.93
N LYS A 452 2.12 -14.26 11.00
CA LYS A 452 2.09 -15.73 10.91
C LYS A 452 3.50 -16.28 10.88
N GLY A 453 3.83 -17.19 11.79
CA GLY A 453 5.13 -17.85 11.93
C GLY A 453 5.41 -18.83 10.79
N GLY A 454 4.77 -20.00 10.82
CA GLY A 454 5.15 -21.11 9.93
C GLY A 454 5.18 -22.45 10.68
N ASN A 455 5.76 -23.50 10.08
CA ASN A 455 5.73 -24.85 10.67
C ASN A 455 6.96 -25.21 11.53
N ASP A 456 7.92 -24.30 11.71
CA ASP A 456 9.16 -24.53 12.45
C ASP A 456 9.33 -23.45 13.55
N ASP A 457 10.17 -23.68 14.56
CA ASP A 457 10.33 -22.76 15.70
C ASP A 457 10.56 -21.27 15.32
N ASP A 458 9.54 -20.43 15.47
CA ASP A 458 9.51 -19.04 15.07
C ASP A 458 9.66 -18.06 16.25
N SER A 459 10.11 -16.85 15.95
CA SER A 459 10.22 -15.74 16.90
C SER A 459 9.40 -14.56 16.40
N ILE A 460 8.30 -14.24 17.07
CA ILE A 460 7.38 -13.16 16.72
C ILE A 460 7.45 -12.04 17.77
N ASP A 461 7.65 -10.81 17.33
CA ASP A 461 7.56 -9.58 18.13
C ASP A 461 6.58 -8.61 17.44
N ALA A 462 5.33 -8.54 17.89
CA ALA A 462 4.31 -7.77 17.20
C ALA A 462 4.51 -6.25 17.38
N GLY A 463 4.73 -5.81 18.63
CA GLY A 463 5.06 -4.44 18.97
C GLY A 463 3.88 -3.69 19.61
N PRO A 464 3.80 -2.35 19.49
CA PRO A 464 2.64 -1.62 20.00
C PRO A 464 1.48 -1.53 18.99
N GLY A 465 0.27 -1.82 19.42
CA GLY A 465 -0.95 -1.85 18.61
C GLY A 465 -1.84 -3.01 19.05
N ASP A 466 -3.08 -3.09 18.57
CA ASP A 466 -3.91 -4.27 18.86
C ASP A 466 -3.60 -5.34 17.80
N ASP A 467 -2.75 -6.30 18.15
CA ASP A 467 -2.09 -7.23 17.23
C ASP A 467 -2.71 -8.63 17.22
N TYR A 468 -2.49 -9.35 16.12
CA TYR A 468 -2.86 -10.74 15.96
C TYR A 468 -1.66 -11.58 15.50
N ALA A 469 -1.23 -12.54 16.32
CA ALA A 469 -0.10 -13.43 16.01
C ALA A 469 -0.48 -14.91 16.01
N VAL A 470 0.08 -15.67 15.09
CA VAL A 470 -0.11 -17.12 14.99
C VAL A 470 1.24 -17.81 14.80
N GLY A 471 1.57 -18.78 15.66
CA GLY A 471 2.76 -19.62 15.56
C GLY A 471 2.65 -20.66 14.44
N TYR A 472 1.64 -21.53 14.54
CA TYR A 472 1.34 -22.72 13.72
C TYR A 472 2.03 -24.01 14.20
N GLY A 473 3.30 -24.22 13.88
CA GLY A 473 3.97 -25.46 14.26
C GLY A 473 5.40 -25.17 14.67
N GLY A 474 5.93 -25.96 15.60
CA GLY A 474 7.25 -25.71 16.18
C GLY A 474 7.14 -25.11 17.57
N ASP A 475 8.27 -24.99 18.26
CA ASP A 475 8.30 -24.39 19.60
C ASP A 475 8.47 -22.86 19.45
N ASP A 476 7.35 -22.13 19.37
CA ASP A 476 7.34 -20.72 19.00
C ASP A 476 7.54 -19.77 20.19
N THR A 477 8.14 -18.60 19.93
CA THR A 477 8.24 -17.52 20.91
C THR A 477 7.50 -16.29 20.38
N ILE A 478 6.37 -15.95 21.02
CA ILE A 478 5.49 -14.84 20.63
C ILE A 478 5.48 -13.78 21.73
N SER A 479 5.79 -12.53 21.38
CA SER A 479 5.62 -11.35 22.22
C SER A 479 4.71 -10.36 21.50
N LEU A 480 3.58 -10.00 22.11
CA LEU A 480 2.59 -9.13 21.47
C LEU A 480 2.96 -7.66 21.73
N GLY A 481 2.94 -7.17 22.97
CA GLY A 481 3.52 -5.86 23.30
C GLY A 481 2.57 -4.96 24.07
N ASP A 482 2.29 -3.77 23.56
CA ASP A 482 1.33 -2.84 24.19
C ASP A 482 0.07 -2.80 23.32
N GLY A 483 -1.11 -3.16 23.83
CA GLY A 483 -2.36 -3.20 23.06
C GLY A 483 -3.30 -4.29 23.56
N ASP A 484 -4.53 -4.33 23.06
CA ASP A 484 -5.44 -5.44 23.36
C ASP A 484 -5.22 -6.56 22.32
N ASP A 485 -4.34 -7.51 22.62
CA ASP A 485 -3.77 -8.43 21.62
C ASP A 485 -4.41 -9.82 21.60
N SER A 486 -4.16 -10.57 20.52
CA SER A 486 -4.57 -11.98 20.42
C SER A 486 -3.47 -12.86 19.81
N ALA A 487 -3.17 -13.99 20.46
CA ALA A 487 -2.19 -14.95 19.98
C ALA A 487 -2.68 -16.41 20.01
N VAL A 488 -2.25 -17.20 19.04
CA VAL A 488 -2.46 -18.66 18.97
C VAL A 488 -1.14 -19.37 18.67
N GLY A 489 -0.71 -20.28 19.54
CA GLY A 489 0.50 -21.09 19.37
C GLY A 489 0.35 -22.20 18.34
N TYR A 490 -0.72 -23.00 18.48
CA TYR A 490 -1.07 -24.19 17.70
C TYR A 490 -0.31 -25.47 18.11
N GLY A 491 0.89 -25.74 17.64
CA GLY A 491 1.49 -27.07 17.83
C GLY A 491 2.97 -27.02 18.14
N GLY A 492 3.35 -27.42 19.35
CA GLY A 492 4.72 -27.35 19.85
C GLY A 492 4.72 -26.78 21.27
N ASP A 493 5.88 -26.71 21.92
CA ASP A 493 5.96 -26.17 23.27
C ASP A 493 6.16 -24.64 23.21
N ASP A 494 5.06 -23.89 23.13
CA ASP A 494 5.07 -22.46 22.80
C ASP A 494 5.32 -21.55 24.01
N THR A 495 5.92 -20.39 23.79
CA THR A 495 6.02 -19.31 24.78
C THR A 495 5.33 -18.07 24.26
N ILE A 496 4.15 -17.75 24.82
CA ILE A 496 3.33 -16.61 24.42
C ILE A 496 3.29 -15.57 25.55
N LYS A 497 3.61 -14.33 25.22
CA LYS A 497 3.52 -13.18 26.12
C LYS A 497 2.61 -12.12 25.51
N GLY A 498 1.53 -11.78 26.21
CA GLY A 498 0.63 -10.68 25.88
C GLY A 498 1.34 -9.33 26.02
N GLY A 499 1.36 -8.76 27.21
CA GLY A 499 2.13 -7.56 27.49
C GLY A 499 1.34 -6.58 28.34
N GLU A 500 1.04 -5.39 27.84
CA GLU A 500 0.13 -4.45 28.53
C GLU A 500 -1.15 -4.31 27.71
N GLY A 501 -2.31 -4.60 28.31
CA GLY A 501 -3.62 -4.50 27.65
C GLY A 501 -4.49 -5.70 28.00
N ASP A 502 -5.72 -5.75 27.48
CA ASP A 502 -6.61 -6.88 27.75
C ASP A 502 -6.38 -7.99 26.71
N ASP A 503 -5.43 -8.90 26.98
CA ASP A 503 -4.94 -9.87 25.99
C ASP A 503 -5.73 -11.19 25.96
N THR A 504 -5.74 -11.85 24.80
CA THR A 504 -6.29 -13.20 24.62
C THR A 504 -5.26 -14.18 24.07
N LEU A 505 -4.82 -15.13 24.89
CA LEU A 505 -3.74 -16.07 24.58
C LEU A 505 -4.24 -17.52 24.54
N ASP A 506 -3.91 -18.25 23.48
CA ASP A 506 -4.24 -19.67 23.29
C ASP A 506 -2.98 -20.48 22.90
N GLY A 507 -2.55 -21.43 23.73
CA GLY A 507 -1.38 -22.27 23.49
C GLY A 507 -1.66 -23.38 22.48
N HIS A 508 -2.79 -24.09 22.69
CA HIS A 508 -3.33 -25.15 21.87
C HIS A 508 -2.68 -26.54 22.14
N ASP A 509 -1.87 -27.13 21.26
CA ASP A 509 -1.28 -28.46 21.48
C ASP A 509 0.20 -28.35 21.93
N GLY A 510 0.55 -28.68 23.18
CA GLY A 510 1.94 -28.63 23.64
C GLY A 510 2.11 -28.42 25.14
N ASP A 511 3.34 -28.44 25.66
CA ASP A 511 3.62 -27.98 27.03
C ASP A 511 3.89 -26.46 27.00
N ASP A 512 2.84 -25.64 26.95
CA ASP A 512 2.95 -24.21 26.64
C ASP A 512 3.26 -23.33 27.85
N THR A 513 3.78 -22.13 27.62
CA THR A 513 3.93 -21.06 28.63
C THR A 513 3.23 -19.79 28.18
N LEU A 514 2.13 -19.45 28.87
CA LEU A 514 1.32 -18.27 28.58
C LEU A 514 1.49 -17.24 29.69
N ILE A 515 1.87 -16.02 29.32
CA ILE A 515 2.10 -14.89 30.22
C ILE A 515 1.18 -13.75 29.76
N GLY A 516 0.12 -13.46 30.50
CA GLY A 516 -0.83 -12.37 30.20
C GLY A 516 -0.13 -11.02 30.23
N GLY A 517 0.28 -10.57 31.41
CA GLY A 517 1.06 -9.36 31.58
C GLY A 517 0.38 -8.37 32.50
N GLY A 518 -0.02 -7.21 31.99
CA GLY A 518 -0.72 -6.16 32.72
C GLY A 518 -2.13 -5.99 32.20
N GLU A 519 -3.05 -5.58 33.06
CA GLU A 519 -4.51 -5.47 32.81
C GLU A 519 -5.23 -6.82 32.83
N SER A 520 -6.22 -7.08 31.97
CA SER A 520 -7.20 -8.14 32.19
C SER A 520 -7.15 -9.21 31.10
N ASP A 521 -6.40 -10.28 31.36
CA ASP A 521 -6.06 -11.27 30.35
C ASP A 521 -6.94 -12.53 30.35
N TRP A 522 -7.10 -13.15 29.19
CA TRP A 522 -7.71 -14.47 29.01
C TRP A 522 -6.69 -15.49 28.50
N LEU A 523 -6.41 -16.53 29.28
CA LEU A 523 -5.42 -17.56 28.97
C LEU A 523 -6.10 -18.92 28.78
N THR A 524 -5.82 -19.58 27.65
CA THR A 524 -6.23 -20.96 27.37
C THR A 524 -4.96 -21.77 27.05
N GLY A 525 -4.59 -22.70 27.93
CA GLY A 525 -3.41 -23.54 27.72
C GLY A 525 -3.61 -24.49 26.55
N GLY A 526 -4.56 -25.42 26.70
CA GLY A 526 -4.95 -26.33 25.62
C GLY A 526 -4.80 -27.77 26.07
N THR A 527 -4.13 -28.59 25.27
CA THR A 527 -3.70 -29.95 25.64
C THR A 527 -2.22 -29.95 25.98
N GLY A 528 -1.79 -30.77 26.94
CA GLY A 528 -0.41 -30.76 27.44
C GLY A 528 -0.28 -30.13 28.83
N GLY A 529 0.96 -29.95 29.30
CA GLY A 529 1.28 -29.51 30.65
C GLY A 529 1.64 -28.03 30.73
N ASP A 530 0.65 -27.16 30.73
CA ASP A 530 0.86 -25.72 30.51
C ASP A 530 1.33 -24.94 31.73
N ALA A 531 2.00 -23.81 31.53
CA ALA A 531 2.33 -22.83 32.55
C ALA A 531 1.57 -21.52 32.31
N LEU A 532 0.51 -21.31 33.10
CA LEU A 532 -0.40 -20.18 32.93
C LEU A 532 -0.13 -19.11 33.99
N ILE A 533 0.26 -17.92 33.53
CA ILE A 533 0.70 -16.79 34.36
C ILE A 533 -0.11 -15.56 33.97
N GLY A 534 -1.11 -15.18 34.75
CA GLY A 534 -1.92 -13.96 34.50
C GLY A 534 -1.05 -12.71 34.54
N GLY A 535 -0.70 -12.26 35.74
CA GLY A 535 0.27 -11.18 35.89
C GLY A 535 -0.25 -10.12 36.84
N GLY A 536 -0.40 -8.89 36.36
CA GLY A 536 -0.99 -7.81 37.12
C GLY A 536 -2.33 -7.42 36.55
N GLY A 537 -3.40 -7.62 37.31
CA GLY A 537 -4.72 -7.14 36.96
C GLY A 537 -5.77 -8.18 37.35
N ASN A 538 -6.65 -8.57 36.44
CA ASN A 538 -7.73 -9.52 36.76
C ASN A 538 -7.86 -10.57 35.66
N ASP A 539 -7.12 -11.66 35.83
CA ASP A 539 -6.85 -12.60 34.75
C ASP A 539 -7.71 -13.85 34.87
N THR A 540 -8.09 -14.42 33.73
CA THR A 540 -8.95 -15.59 33.65
C THR A 540 -8.27 -16.72 32.90
N VAL A 541 -8.23 -17.91 33.52
CA VAL A 541 -7.88 -19.15 32.81
C VAL A 541 -9.15 -19.89 32.40
N GLY A 542 -9.26 -20.26 31.12
CA GLY A 542 -10.44 -20.91 30.54
C GLY A 542 -10.17 -22.32 30.00
N TYR A 543 -11.19 -23.19 30.07
CA TYR A 543 -11.12 -24.59 29.62
C TYR A 543 -12.17 -24.99 28.55
N THR A 544 -12.87 -24.02 27.96
CA THR A 544 -14.08 -24.26 27.13
C THR A 544 -13.88 -24.98 25.80
N TYR A 545 -12.73 -24.83 25.13
CA TYR A 545 -12.61 -25.16 23.70
C TYR A 545 -12.11 -26.59 23.45
N TYR A 546 -11.19 -27.07 24.28
CA TYR A 546 -10.48 -28.33 24.04
C TYR A 546 -11.03 -29.51 24.85
N HIS A 547 -11.93 -29.25 25.80
CA HIS A 547 -12.41 -30.25 26.74
C HIS A 547 -13.91 -30.54 26.59
N SER A 548 -14.24 -31.77 26.19
CA SER A 548 -15.61 -32.28 26.18
C SER A 548 -16.00 -33.02 27.47
N GLY A 549 -15.03 -33.25 28.36
CA GLY A 549 -15.20 -33.79 29.71
C GLY A 549 -14.87 -32.72 30.75
N GLY A 550 -15.20 -33.00 32.02
CA GLY A 550 -14.97 -32.03 33.10
C GLY A 550 -13.52 -31.95 33.54
N VAL A 551 -13.08 -30.75 33.92
CA VAL A 551 -11.70 -30.41 34.29
C VAL A 551 -11.53 -30.21 35.80
N VAL A 552 -10.30 -30.32 36.32
CA VAL A 552 -9.96 -30.09 37.72
C VAL A 552 -8.88 -28.99 37.85
N ALA A 553 -9.29 -27.74 38.02
CA ALA A 553 -8.35 -26.61 38.08
C ALA A 553 -8.19 -26.02 39.49
N SER A 554 -6.96 -25.66 39.87
CA SER A 554 -6.69 -24.95 41.13
C SER A 554 -5.64 -23.85 41.00
N ILE A 555 -5.99 -22.64 41.43
CA ILE A 555 -5.08 -21.48 41.39
C ILE A 555 -3.98 -21.61 42.46
N GLY A 556 -2.70 -21.42 42.07
CA GLY A 556 -1.58 -21.20 43.00
C GLY A 556 -0.98 -22.44 43.68
N ALA A 557 -1.67 -23.58 43.67
CA ALA A 557 -1.16 -24.85 44.20
C ALA A 557 -0.21 -25.58 43.23
N GLY A 558 -0.12 -25.13 41.97
CA GLY A 558 0.69 -25.76 40.92
C GLY A 558 0.12 -27.09 40.40
N THR A 559 -1.21 -27.23 40.41
CA THR A 559 -1.94 -28.37 39.83
C THR A 559 -3.29 -27.88 39.27
N GLY A 560 -3.33 -27.44 38.02
CA GLY A 560 -4.44 -27.78 37.12
C GLY A 560 -4.26 -29.24 36.70
N ASP A 561 -5.33 -29.99 36.60
CA ASP A 561 -5.39 -31.38 36.18
C ASP A 561 -6.59 -31.38 35.22
N ASP A 562 -6.35 -31.54 33.93
CA ASP A 562 -7.33 -31.57 32.84
C ASP A 562 -8.39 -32.71 32.98
N GLY A 563 -8.37 -33.43 34.11
CA GLY A 563 -9.53 -34.17 34.60
C GLY A 563 -9.68 -35.54 33.96
N ASN A 564 -8.69 -36.00 33.20
CA ASN A 564 -8.83 -37.27 32.52
C ASN A 564 -8.59 -38.48 33.44
N ARG A 565 -9.65 -38.89 34.14
CA ARG A 565 -9.68 -40.16 34.89
C ARG A 565 -10.00 -41.38 34.00
N ILE A 566 -10.07 -41.26 32.67
CA ILE A 566 -10.57 -42.35 31.80
C ILE A 566 -9.68 -42.73 30.60
N ASP A 567 -8.79 -41.88 30.06
CA ASP A 567 -8.00 -42.24 28.87
C ASP A 567 -6.47 -41.95 28.84
N GLY A 568 -5.87 -41.40 29.92
CA GLY A 568 -4.41 -41.16 29.98
C GLY A 568 -3.73 -41.46 31.33
N PRO A 569 -2.38 -41.45 31.43
CA PRO A 569 -1.66 -41.50 32.71
C PRO A 569 -1.87 -40.22 33.52
N VAL A 570 -1.62 -40.26 34.83
CA VAL A 570 -1.60 -39.05 35.68
C VAL A 570 -0.59 -38.03 35.15
N GLY A 571 -1.06 -36.86 34.68
CA GLY A 571 -0.25 -35.65 34.54
C GLY A 571 -0.11 -35.03 33.15
N GLU A 572 -1.18 -34.43 32.62
CA GLU A 572 -1.09 -33.17 31.89
C GLU A 572 -1.52 -32.11 32.89
N ARG A 573 -0.56 -31.67 33.71
CA ARG A 573 -0.85 -30.81 34.86
C ARG A 573 -0.47 -29.38 34.53
N ASP A 574 -1.47 -28.59 34.18
CA ASP A 574 -1.29 -27.15 34.09
C ASP A 574 -0.79 -26.59 35.41
N THR A 575 0.00 -25.55 35.31
CA THR A 575 0.56 -24.83 36.42
C THR A 575 -0.02 -23.43 36.41
N ILE A 576 -1.22 -23.29 36.97
CA ILE A 576 -1.87 -22.00 37.17
C ILE A 576 -1.16 -21.27 38.32
N ARG A 577 -0.44 -20.19 38.00
CA ARG A 577 0.26 -19.38 39.00
C ARG A 577 -0.72 -18.59 39.86
N GLY A 578 -0.23 -18.14 41.01
CA GLY A 578 -1.04 -17.36 41.96
C GLY A 578 -1.33 -15.91 41.54
N SER A 579 -0.89 -15.51 40.34
CA SER A 579 -1.20 -14.23 39.69
C SER A 579 -2.40 -14.34 38.74
N VAL A 580 -3.22 -15.38 38.91
CA VAL A 580 -4.49 -15.56 38.19
C VAL A 580 -5.58 -15.39 39.24
N GLU A 581 -6.65 -14.69 38.88
CA GLU A 581 -7.76 -14.39 39.78
C GLU A 581 -8.98 -15.26 39.49
N ASN A 582 -9.16 -15.70 38.24
CA ASN A 582 -10.42 -16.28 37.78
C ASN A 582 -10.25 -17.62 37.04
N LEU A 583 -11.28 -18.45 37.12
CA LEU A 583 -11.39 -19.72 36.39
C LEU A 583 -12.70 -19.81 35.64
N HIS A 584 -12.63 -20.27 34.39
CA HIS A 584 -13.78 -20.60 33.57
C HIS A 584 -13.71 -22.07 33.13
N GLY A 585 -14.74 -22.83 33.49
CA GLY A 585 -14.86 -24.27 33.30
C GLY A 585 -15.01 -24.73 31.85
N SER A 586 -15.13 -26.04 31.69
CA SER A 586 -15.43 -26.71 30.42
C SER A 586 -16.93 -26.89 30.25
N VAL A 587 -17.37 -27.66 29.25
CA VAL A 587 -18.78 -28.06 29.12
C VAL A 587 -19.12 -29.34 29.92
N GLY A 588 -18.16 -29.87 30.67
CA GLY A 588 -18.27 -31.08 31.48
C GLY A 588 -18.38 -30.80 32.98
N ASN A 589 -18.40 -31.86 33.80
CA ASN A 589 -18.53 -31.71 35.25
C ASN A 589 -17.20 -31.29 35.90
N ASP A 590 -17.06 -30.02 36.21
CA ASP A 590 -15.78 -29.47 36.63
C ASP A 590 -15.54 -29.52 38.15
N THR A 591 -14.29 -29.40 38.55
CA THR A 591 -13.85 -29.15 39.92
C THR A 591 -12.89 -27.98 39.94
N LEU A 592 -13.39 -26.78 40.24
CA LEU A 592 -12.63 -25.53 40.17
C LEU A 592 -12.37 -24.98 41.56
N THR A 593 -11.12 -24.69 41.88
CA THR A 593 -10.68 -24.22 43.21
C THR A 593 -9.89 -22.91 43.10
N GLY A 594 -10.39 -21.86 43.74
CA GLY A 594 -9.72 -20.57 43.90
C GLY A 594 -8.53 -20.62 44.87
N ASN A 595 -8.14 -19.45 45.37
CA ASN A 595 -7.04 -19.27 46.30
C ASN A 595 -7.48 -18.45 47.54
N ALA A 596 -6.60 -17.66 48.15
CA ALA A 596 -6.93 -16.87 49.34
C ALA A 596 -7.31 -15.41 49.01
N ALA A 597 -7.41 -15.05 47.73
CA ALA A 597 -7.82 -13.77 47.21
C ALA A 597 -9.23 -13.88 46.58
N ASP A 598 -9.85 -12.74 46.28
CA ASP A 598 -11.18 -12.69 45.69
C ASP A 598 -11.17 -13.31 44.28
N ASN A 599 -11.88 -14.42 44.07
CA ASN A 599 -11.92 -15.13 42.79
C ASN A 599 -13.29 -15.08 42.11
N TYR A 600 -13.30 -15.00 40.77
CA TYR A 600 -14.47 -15.31 39.94
C TYR A 600 -14.32 -16.71 39.34
N ILE A 601 -15.25 -17.61 39.67
CA ILE A 601 -15.25 -18.99 39.19
C ILE A 601 -16.57 -19.27 38.49
N ASP A 602 -16.52 -19.55 37.19
CA ASP A 602 -17.66 -19.95 36.36
C ASP A 602 -17.50 -21.40 35.96
N GLY A 603 -18.44 -22.27 36.34
CA GLY A 603 -18.43 -23.69 35.94
C GLY A 603 -18.87 -23.92 34.50
N ASP A 604 -19.40 -22.90 33.82
CA ASP A 604 -20.07 -23.04 32.52
C ASP A 604 -21.16 -24.14 32.55
N PHE A 605 -21.10 -25.16 31.69
CA PHE A 605 -22.09 -26.25 31.67
C PHE A 605 -21.56 -27.47 32.40
N GLY A 606 -22.39 -28.16 33.18
CA GLY A 606 -21.93 -29.34 33.90
C GLY A 606 -22.57 -29.48 35.27
N ALA A 607 -22.27 -30.58 35.96
CA ALA A 607 -22.58 -30.71 37.39
C ALA A 607 -21.30 -30.43 38.18
N ASP A 608 -21.09 -29.17 38.55
CA ASP A 608 -19.75 -28.71 38.93
C ASP A 608 -19.50 -28.75 40.44
N SER A 609 -18.22 -28.65 40.81
CA SER A 609 -17.76 -28.49 42.18
C SER A 609 -16.86 -27.26 42.28
N LEU A 610 -17.41 -26.15 42.77
CA LEU A 610 -16.74 -24.85 42.82
C LEU A 610 -16.36 -24.49 44.27
N PHE A 611 -15.09 -24.13 44.48
CA PHE A 611 -14.53 -23.80 45.79
C PHE A 611 -13.79 -22.47 45.72
N GLY A 612 -14.25 -21.43 46.42
CA GLY A 612 -13.54 -20.14 46.48
C GLY A 612 -12.31 -20.18 47.39
N LEU A 613 -12.45 -20.87 48.53
CA LEU A 613 -11.50 -20.95 49.66
C LEU A 613 -11.52 -19.71 50.57
N GLY A 614 -10.74 -18.68 50.30
CA GLY A 614 -10.71 -17.47 51.14
C GLY A 614 -10.60 -16.22 50.28
N GLY A 615 -11.04 -15.08 50.79
CA GLY A 615 -11.34 -13.92 49.94
C GLY A 615 -12.84 -13.67 49.92
N ALA A 616 -13.30 -12.75 49.07
CA ALA A 616 -14.70 -12.50 48.77
C ALA A 616 -15.03 -13.05 47.38
N ASP A 617 -15.41 -14.31 47.33
CA ASP A 617 -15.50 -15.05 46.07
C ASP A 617 -16.85 -14.92 45.36
N ARG A 618 -16.84 -15.12 44.04
CA ARG A 618 -18.03 -15.22 43.20
C ARG A 618 -18.03 -16.52 42.39
N LEU A 619 -18.97 -17.41 42.73
CA LEU A 619 -19.16 -18.69 42.06
C LEU A 619 -20.42 -18.66 41.17
N ILE A 620 -20.31 -19.09 39.92
CA ILE A 620 -21.40 -19.14 38.94
C ILE A 620 -21.64 -20.58 38.46
N ALA A 621 -22.90 -21.01 38.51
CA ALA A 621 -23.35 -22.29 37.96
C ALA A 621 -24.81 -22.17 37.45
N ASN A 622 -25.01 -21.34 36.42
CA ASN A 622 -26.33 -20.94 35.93
C ASN A 622 -26.75 -21.68 34.65
N ASP A 623 -26.37 -22.94 34.50
CA ASP A 623 -26.56 -23.70 33.27
C ASP A 623 -27.85 -24.55 33.24
N GLY A 624 -28.54 -24.67 34.38
CA GLY A 624 -29.75 -25.48 34.52
C GLY A 624 -29.49 -26.93 34.93
N VAL A 625 -28.25 -27.28 35.27
CA VAL A 625 -27.84 -28.56 35.85
C VAL A 625 -27.57 -28.36 37.35
N LYS A 626 -27.81 -29.42 38.15
CA LYS A 626 -27.56 -29.35 39.58
C LYS A 626 -26.09 -29.60 39.87
N ASP A 627 -25.42 -28.58 40.40
CA ASP A 627 -24.04 -28.69 40.87
C ASP A 627 -23.88 -29.56 42.09
N THR A 628 -22.69 -30.15 42.16
CA THR A 628 -22.33 -31.15 43.15
C THR A 628 -21.86 -30.50 44.45
N LYS A 629 -21.16 -29.36 44.39
CA LYS A 629 -20.71 -28.61 45.57
C LYS A 629 -20.41 -27.14 45.24
N LEU A 630 -20.92 -26.21 46.06
CA LEU A 630 -20.50 -24.80 46.07
C LEU A 630 -20.06 -24.43 47.49
N ASP A 631 -18.78 -24.08 47.63
CA ASP A 631 -18.14 -23.74 48.91
C ASP A 631 -17.52 -22.35 48.79
N CYS A 632 -18.25 -21.32 49.25
CA CYS A 632 -17.82 -19.92 49.12
C CYS A 632 -16.57 -19.63 49.98
N GLY A 633 -16.35 -20.36 51.09
CA GLY A 633 -15.25 -20.07 52.02
C GLY A 633 -15.74 -19.72 53.43
N ALA A 634 -14.88 -19.11 54.23
CA ALA A 634 -15.16 -18.76 55.63
C ALA A 634 -15.45 -17.25 55.86
N ASP A 635 -15.41 -16.43 54.82
CA ASP A 635 -15.44 -14.96 54.87
C ASP A 635 -16.70 -14.36 54.15
N ASP A 636 -16.80 -13.04 53.97
CA ASP A 636 -18.00 -12.31 53.49
C ASP A 636 -18.20 -12.41 51.95
N ASP A 637 -18.49 -13.61 51.44
CA ASP A 637 -18.60 -13.92 50.00
C ASP A 637 -19.87 -13.40 49.30
N TYR A 638 -19.84 -13.24 47.96
CA TYR A 638 -21.03 -12.92 47.17
C TYR A 638 -21.99 -14.12 47.08
N SER A 639 -23.30 -13.86 46.99
CA SER A 639 -24.26 -14.94 46.76
C SER A 639 -23.94 -15.67 45.45
N ALA A 640 -23.53 -16.94 45.53
CA ALA A 640 -23.43 -17.80 44.36
C ALA A 640 -24.73 -17.71 43.56
N VAL A 641 -24.61 -17.48 42.25
CA VAL A 641 -25.78 -17.48 41.37
C VAL A 641 -26.06 -18.94 41.05
N ARG A 642 -27.11 -19.48 41.67
CA ARG A 642 -27.47 -20.91 41.66
C ARG A 642 -28.58 -21.19 40.66
N ASP A 643 -28.56 -22.40 40.09
CA ASP A 643 -29.70 -22.92 39.34
C ASP A 643 -31.01 -22.90 40.18
N THR A 644 -32.11 -22.57 39.50
CA THR A 644 -33.44 -22.40 40.10
C THR A 644 -34.17 -23.75 40.29
N VAL A 645 -33.53 -24.88 39.97
CA VAL A 645 -34.15 -26.21 40.00
C VAL A 645 -33.86 -26.97 41.32
N GLY A 646 -34.76 -26.82 42.31
CA GLY A 646 -35.05 -27.90 43.26
C GLY A 646 -34.27 -28.02 44.59
N VAL A 647 -34.48 -27.05 45.49
CA VAL A 647 -34.56 -27.18 46.98
C VAL A 647 -33.30 -27.63 47.78
N THR A 648 -32.80 -26.69 48.60
CA THR A 648 -32.03 -26.76 49.86
C THR A 648 -30.98 -27.87 50.07
N ASP A 649 -29.70 -27.49 50.03
CA ASP A 649 -28.64 -28.15 50.80
C ASP A 649 -28.67 -27.65 52.26
N PRO A 650 -28.82 -28.51 53.28
CA PRO A 650 -28.88 -28.13 54.70
C PRO A 650 -27.55 -27.67 55.32
N ALA A 651 -26.41 -27.71 54.61
CA ALA A 651 -25.09 -27.50 55.21
C ALA A 651 -24.37 -26.17 54.85
N ALA A 652 -24.89 -25.33 53.96
CA ALA A 652 -24.20 -24.12 53.51
C ALA A 652 -24.53 -22.89 54.37
N SER A 653 -23.68 -22.58 55.34
CA SER A 653 -23.66 -21.27 56.01
C SER A 653 -22.97 -20.23 55.13
N SER A 654 -23.67 -19.10 54.93
CA SER A 654 -23.20 -17.77 54.50
C SER A 654 -22.46 -17.63 53.16
N CYS A 655 -23.20 -17.21 52.13
CA CYS A 655 -22.66 -16.24 51.16
C CYS A 655 -23.56 -14.99 51.29
N GLY A 656 -22.98 -13.86 51.70
CA GLY A 656 -23.67 -12.66 52.18
C GLY A 656 -24.06 -11.67 51.08
N PRO A 657 -24.82 -10.59 51.40
CA PRO A 657 -25.17 -9.56 50.42
C PRO A 657 -24.26 -8.33 50.57
N LEU A 658 -23.60 -7.92 49.48
CA LEU A 658 -23.47 -6.53 48.95
C LEU A 658 -22.07 -6.20 48.42
N GLY A 659 -22.03 -5.80 47.14
CA GLY A 659 -20.94 -5.10 46.47
C GLY A 659 -21.19 -5.04 44.95
N ASN A 660 -20.73 -4.00 44.26
CA ASN A 660 -20.83 -3.97 42.80
C ASN A 660 -19.80 -4.98 42.25
N PRO A 661 -20.19 -5.84 41.30
CA PRO A 661 -19.35 -6.94 40.84
C PRO A 661 -18.07 -6.43 40.14
N PRO A 662 -16.96 -7.18 40.18
CA PRO A 662 -15.96 -7.07 39.12
C PRO A 662 -16.64 -7.33 37.77
N ALA A 663 -16.22 -6.61 36.72
CA ALA A 663 -16.86 -6.68 35.42
C ALA A 663 -16.85 -8.12 34.89
N ARG A 664 -17.97 -8.53 34.28
CA ARG A 664 -18.03 -9.81 33.56
C ARG A 664 -17.09 -9.68 32.36
N GLN A 665 -15.95 -10.35 32.37
CA GLN A 665 -15.21 -10.56 31.13
C GLN A 665 -16.07 -11.44 30.23
N THR A 666 -16.33 -10.93 29.04
CA THR A 666 -17.07 -11.68 28.03
C THR A 666 -16.10 -12.63 27.36
N ARG A 667 -16.45 -13.92 27.37
CA ARG A 667 -15.79 -14.97 26.59
C ARG A 667 -15.35 -14.44 25.21
N PRO A 668 -14.06 -14.54 24.85
CA PRO A 668 -13.59 -14.24 23.51
C PRO A 668 -14.19 -15.23 22.51
N THR A 669 -14.51 -14.76 21.30
CA THR A 669 -14.79 -15.63 20.16
C THR A 669 -13.51 -15.75 19.32
N PHE A 670 -12.79 -16.85 19.47
CA PHE A 670 -11.75 -17.25 18.52
C PHE A 670 -12.40 -17.51 17.14
N LEU A 671 -11.79 -16.99 16.08
CA LEU A 671 -12.28 -17.04 14.69
C LEU A 671 -11.66 -18.19 13.90
#